data_AF-A0A420RC48-F1
#
_entry.id   AF-A0A420RC48-F1
#
_cell.length_a   1.000
_cell.length_b   1.000
_cell.length_c   1.000
_cell.angle_alpha   90.00
_cell.angle_beta   90.00
_cell.angle_gamma   90.00
#
_symmetry.space_group_name_H-M   'P 1'
#
loop_
_entity.id
_entity.type
_entity.pdbx_description
1 polymer ?
#
loop_
_entity_poly.entity_id
_entity_poly.type
_entity_poly.pdbx_seq_one_letter_code
_entity_poly.pdbx_strand_id
1 'polypeptide(L)'
;MVVVSPLQGHSLHESALQLGQGDCVEPPFPTVTSAFYHHARTSPDTIALRDLPGSPKELTYGQLSRRAQELAAQLIARGVCPDSRVPLVAKRGLDMIIGIWAILSCGAQYVPLDGSVVPDETIRRVLEQAGGGVVLCLSSTKHRIISQHPNQTVVVIDEIKTSPVEKDVHIDLATPESGCYVIYTSAAWEVFVCLCNGGTLVLRGSNWEPTLQQIDVLICTPTILSKYHPTQYPRIKTVATAGEPTTRGSTIYNTGDLCRWRPDGSVDILGRVDDQVKVKGFRVELDGISASLASAPGVSRAAALLIDGEIHGFTTPRRCDATTTIKHVQQHQPYYAIPTRLHLLDELPSTPNGKVDKGKLKALALAKQSVATQPYEKEGVQDSHVELKSQSSMSSLSTLTEKIDLERGLPDKTMARPLRGLRHRIFIVYRTLFSLIGLLNLAALICMIALQLKSEWLGIITAINLVIAVLVRQDTVINILYTIFCSVPKHLPLGIRKRCAKIYHLGGVHSSAGVCATAWLVISTVRGTICNAGFCEGHAIGSLATQVVSWFLCGLLCSMVATAWPSFRKQYHNFFERFHRFAGWTSLGLFWARTILAINDSRPQHQELGIAAVKTPDFWLLVVATLSIASSWFFLRKVPVKAEVLSDHAVRLHFDYTVPVNGSFTRLSRRPLIEWHSFATIPNPQANQHAKGYSLVVSNAGDWTRSCIQNPPSSIWVRGVPTCGVMRIATLFNRIVVVATGSGIGPLLGHIVHQSCPTQLIWSTSRPEESFGKELVGQVRDAIPDAVIWNTKTQGRPDLVRMGYNLAKSFDAEAVIIIANEKITKKVVYGLETRGVPAYGAIWDS
;
A
#
# COMPACT_ATOMS: atom_id res chain seq x y z
N MET A 1 12.63 6.25 20.42
CA MET A 1 11.65 7.22 19.91
C MET A 1 12.45 8.35 19.29
N VAL A 2 12.52 8.42 17.96
CA VAL A 2 12.96 9.61 17.24
C VAL A 2 11.78 10.00 16.37
N VAL A 3 11.23 11.17 16.66
CA VAL A 3 10.14 11.79 15.91
C VAL A 3 10.78 12.53 14.75
N VAL A 4 10.40 12.20 13.51
CA VAL A 4 10.63 13.09 12.37
C VAL A 4 9.28 13.66 11.98
N SER A 5 9.12 14.95 12.24
CA SER A 5 7.97 15.77 11.87
C SER A 5 7.84 15.86 10.34
N PRO A 6 6.63 15.91 9.76
CA PRO A 6 6.47 16.20 8.35
C PRO A 6 6.64 17.70 8.12
N LEU A 7 7.85 18.14 7.76
CA LEU A 7 8.05 19.48 7.19
C LEU A 7 7.50 19.50 5.76
N GLN A 8 6.42 20.25 5.58
CA GLN A 8 5.88 20.59 4.27
C GLN A 8 6.77 21.65 3.61
N GLY A 9 7.12 21.41 2.35
CA GLY A 9 7.25 22.47 1.35
C GLY A 9 8.40 23.46 1.53
N HIS A 10 9.63 23.00 1.70
CA HIS A 10 10.86 23.59 1.15
C HIS A 10 11.87 22.44 1.00
N SER A 11 12.82 22.56 0.08
CA SER A 11 13.66 21.46 -0.43
C SER A 11 14.25 20.58 0.68
N LEU A 12 13.82 19.31 0.75
CA LEU A 12 14.45 18.24 1.56
C LEU A 12 15.97 18.16 1.38
N HIS A 13 16.49 18.73 0.28
CA HIS A 13 17.90 18.88 0.00
C HIS A 13 18.64 19.77 1.03
N GLU A 14 18.10 20.92 1.41
CA GLU A 14 18.76 21.83 2.36
C GLU A 14 18.73 21.26 3.79
N SER A 15 17.62 20.65 4.20
CA SER A 15 17.51 20.03 5.54
C SER A 15 18.34 18.74 5.68
N ALA A 16 18.58 17.99 4.60
CA ALA A 16 19.46 16.82 4.63
C ALA A 16 20.95 17.24 4.66
N LEU A 17 21.32 18.31 3.94
CA LEU A 17 22.66 18.90 4.02
C LEU A 17 22.94 19.48 5.42
N GLN A 18 21.93 20.04 6.09
CA GLN A 18 22.05 20.52 7.49
C GLN A 18 22.33 19.39 8.51
N LEU A 19 22.10 18.12 8.17
CA LEU A 19 22.40 16.96 9.01
C LEU A 19 23.76 16.32 8.69
N GLY A 20 24.35 16.63 7.54
CA GLY A 20 25.71 16.22 7.18
C GLY A 20 26.74 17.16 7.80
N GLN A 21 27.77 16.60 8.41
CA GLN A 21 28.97 17.35 8.81
C GLN A 21 30.15 16.92 7.93
N GLY A 22 30.86 17.87 7.32
CA GLY A 22 32.04 17.63 6.48
C GLY A 22 32.09 18.48 5.21
N ASP A 23 33.22 18.44 4.51
CA ASP A 23 33.42 19.18 3.26
C ASP A 23 32.57 18.58 2.13
N CYS A 24 31.84 19.43 1.39
CA CYS A 24 31.23 19.02 0.14
C CYS A 24 32.29 19.02 -0.97
N VAL A 25 32.59 17.85 -1.51
CA VAL A 25 33.60 17.68 -2.57
C VAL A 25 32.89 17.26 -3.86
N GLU A 26 33.17 17.95 -4.96
CA GLU A 26 32.72 17.49 -6.27
C GLU A 26 33.50 16.24 -6.71
N PRO A 27 32.84 15.20 -7.25
CA PRO A 27 33.54 14.02 -7.70
C PRO A 27 34.44 14.36 -8.91
N PRO A 28 35.71 13.93 -8.91
CA PRO A 28 36.66 14.28 -9.98
C PRO A 28 36.34 13.62 -11.33
N PHE A 29 35.46 12.61 -11.34
CA PHE A 29 35.07 11.87 -12.53
C PHE A 29 33.54 11.74 -12.62
N PRO A 30 32.96 11.82 -13.83
CA PRO A 30 31.51 11.74 -14.02
C PRO A 30 30.95 10.31 -13.89
N THR A 31 31.78 9.27 -14.05
CA THR A 31 31.38 7.85 -13.97
C THR A 31 32.47 7.02 -13.30
N VAL A 32 32.12 5.85 -12.75
CA VAL A 32 33.11 4.89 -12.20
C VAL A 32 34.04 4.34 -13.30
N THR A 33 33.55 4.18 -14.53
CA THR A 33 34.33 3.73 -15.69
C THR A 33 35.36 4.77 -16.12
N SER A 34 34.98 6.05 -16.19
CA SER A 34 35.92 7.12 -16.53
C SER A 34 37.06 7.25 -15.51
N ALA A 35 36.77 7.09 -14.22
CA ALA A 35 37.79 7.05 -13.16
C ALA A 35 38.74 5.85 -13.31
N PHE A 36 38.20 4.65 -13.52
CA PHE A 36 39.01 3.45 -13.72
C PHE A 36 39.90 3.54 -14.97
N TYR A 37 39.33 3.95 -16.10
CA TYR A 37 40.07 4.09 -17.36
C TYR A 37 41.04 5.27 -17.37
N HIS A 38 40.87 6.26 -16.49
CA HIS A 38 41.92 7.25 -16.22
C HIS A 38 43.16 6.56 -15.66
N HIS A 39 43.02 5.83 -14.54
CA HIS A 39 44.15 5.13 -13.91
C HIS A 39 44.75 4.02 -14.81
N ALA A 40 43.92 3.34 -15.60
CA ALA A 40 44.42 2.35 -16.55
C ALA A 40 45.26 2.93 -17.69
N ARG A 41 45.07 4.21 -18.03
CA ARG A 41 45.89 4.90 -19.03
C ARG A 41 47.11 5.59 -18.41
N THR A 42 46.96 6.19 -17.24
CA THR A 42 48.04 6.95 -16.60
C THR A 42 49.01 6.09 -15.81
N SER A 43 48.61 4.88 -15.40
CA SER A 43 49.43 3.97 -14.59
C SER A 43 49.22 2.49 -14.97
N PRO A 44 49.42 2.11 -16.25
CA PRO A 44 49.07 0.78 -16.77
C PRO A 44 49.84 -0.37 -16.11
N ASP A 45 51.07 -0.13 -15.64
CA ASP A 45 51.93 -1.15 -15.02
C ASP A 45 51.68 -1.34 -13.52
N THR A 46 50.84 -0.48 -12.92
CA THR A 46 50.50 -0.58 -11.50
C THR A 46 49.59 -1.78 -11.26
N ILE A 47 49.82 -2.53 -10.17
CA ILE A 47 48.99 -3.67 -9.80
C ILE A 47 47.59 -3.19 -9.40
N ALA A 48 46.58 -3.58 -10.16
CA ALA A 48 45.18 -3.33 -9.87
C ALA A 48 44.59 -4.39 -8.95
N LEU A 49 44.88 -5.68 -9.20
CA LEU A 49 44.28 -6.81 -8.49
C LEU A 49 45.35 -7.76 -7.95
N ARG A 50 45.15 -8.23 -6.72
CA ARG A 50 45.88 -9.37 -6.13
C ARG A 50 44.89 -10.44 -5.67
N ASP A 51 44.97 -11.62 -6.25
CA ASP A 51 44.19 -12.79 -5.83
C ASP A 51 45.08 -13.71 -4.99
N LEU A 52 44.88 -13.69 -3.67
CA LEU A 52 45.70 -14.42 -2.70
C LEU A 52 45.35 -15.90 -2.50
N PRO A 53 44.09 -16.36 -2.69
CA PRO A 53 43.74 -17.79 -2.57
C PRO A 53 44.47 -18.69 -3.56
N GLY A 54 45.11 -19.75 -3.06
CA GLY A 54 45.84 -20.71 -3.88
C GLY A 54 47.22 -20.18 -4.28
N SER A 55 47.51 -20.10 -5.58
CA SER A 55 48.71 -19.44 -6.11
C SER A 55 48.43 -17.94 -6.28
N PRO A 56 49.21 -17.02 -5.67
CA PRO A 56 49.02 -15.59 -5.84
C PRO A 56 49.03 -15.20 -7.33
N LYS A 57 47.97 -14.52 -7.78
CA LYS A 57 47.88 -13.97 -9.13
C LYS A 57 47.69 -12.47 -9.06
N GLU A 58 48.38 -11.74 -9.93
CA GLU A 58 48.27 -10.30 -10.02
C GLU A 58 47.82 -9.87 -11.42
N LEU A 59 47.06 -8.78 -11.50
CA LEU A 59 46.77 -8.09 -12.75
C LEU A 59 47.10 -6.61 -12.60
N THR A 60 47.83 -6.09 -13.58
CA THR A 60 48.03 -4.64 -13.69
C THR A 60 46.76 -3.95 -14.18
N TYR A 61 46.67 -2.63 -13.99
CA TYR A 61 45.56 -1.84 -14.54
C TYR A 61 45.44 -1.97 -16.06
N GLY A 62 46.58 -1.98 -16.78
CA GLY A 62 46.60 -2.16 -18.23
C GLY A 62 46.09 -3.54 -18.66
N GLN A 63 46.47 -4.59 -17.94
CA GLN A 63 46.00 -5.96 -18.20
C GLN A 63 44.50 -6.12 -17.89
N LEU A 64 44.03 -5.55 -16.78
CA LEU A 64 42.61 -5.58 -16.40
C LEU A 64 41.76 -4.82 -17.42
N SER A 65 42.18 -3.62 -17.81
CA SER A 65 41.51 -2.80 -18.84
C SER A 65 41.40 -3.55 -20.16
N ARG A 66 42.50 -4.13 -20.66
CA ARG A 66 42.52 -4.90 -21.90
C ARG A 66 41.51 -6.05 -21.90
N ARG A 67 41.52 -6.87 -20.84
CA ARG A 67 40.59 -8.01 -20.70
C ARG A 67 39.14 -7.55 -20.60
N ALA A 68 38.87 -6.46 -19.88
CA ALA A 68 37.54 -5.89 -19.75
C ALA A 68 37.02 -5.35 -21.10
N GLN A 69 37.87 -4.68 -21.88
CA GLN A 69 37.53 -4.14 -23.20
C GLN A 69 37.23 -5.22 -24.24
N GLU A 70 38.06 -6.27 -24.29
CA GLU A 70 37.81 -7.42 -25.17
C GLU A 70 36.50 -8.13 -24.81
N LEU A 71 36.20 -8.25 -23.52
CA LEU A 71 34.94 -8.80 -23.04
C LEU A 71 33.75 -7.89 -23.35
N ALA A 72 33.90 -6.57 -23.19
CA ALA A 72 32.86 -5.59 -23.50
C ALA A 72 32.47 -5.64 -25.00
N ALA A 73 33.46 -5.73 -25.89
CA ALA A 73 33.22 -5.88 -27.33
C ALA A 73 32.39 -7.15 -27.64
N GLN A 74 32.68 -8.25 -26.94
CA GLN A 74 31.95 -9.51 -27.08
C GLN A 74 30.54 -9.48 -26.50
N LEU A 75 30.31 -8.71 -25.44
CA LEU A 75 28.99 -8.49 -24.86
C LEU A 75 28.12 -7.67 -25.82
N ILE A 76 28.66 -6.58 -26.37
CA ILE A 76 27.96 -5.74 -27.36
C ILE A 76 27.62 -6.55 -28.62
N ALA A 77 28.55 -7.35 -29.13
CA ALA A 77 28.31 -8.22 -30.28
C ALA A 77 27.18 -9.26 -30.05
N ARG A 78 26.86 -9.57 -28.79
CA ARG A 78 25.79 -10.49 -28.38
C ARG A 78 24.52 -9.78 -27.92
N GLY A 79 24.43 -8.46 -28.13
CA GLY A 79 23.23 -7.68 -27.90
C GLY A 79 23.15 -6.99 -26.55
N VAL A 80 24.24 -6.91 -25.78
CA VAL A 80 24.28 -6.04 -24.59
C VAL A 80 24.33 -4.58 -25.04
N CYS A 81 23.37 -3.80 -24.58
CA CYS A 81 23.28 -2.35 -24.80
C CYS A 81 23.22 -1.61 -23.45
N PRO A 82 23.38 -0.26 -23.44
CA PRO A 82 23.16 0.53 -22.24
C PRO A 82 21.83 0.19 -21.54
N ASP A 83 21.82 0.22 -20.21
CA ASP A 83 20.71 -0.17 -19.32
C ASP A 83 20.32 -1.66 -19.32
N SER A 84 21.02 -2.52 -20.09
CA SER A 84 20.87 -3.97 -19.98
C SER A 84 21.19 -4.45 -18.57
N ARG A 85 20.47 -5.45 -18.08
CA ARG A 85 20.79 -6.15 -16.81
C ARG A 85 21.47 -7.47 -17.15
N VAL A 86 22.75 -7.57 -16.84
CA VAL A 86 23.58 -8.73 -17.19
C VAL A 86 23.89 -9.54 -15.93
N PRO A 87 23.28 -10.73 -15.76
CA PRO A 87 23.62 -11.61 -14.66
C PRO A 87 25.09 -12.07 -14.75
N LEU A 88 25.83 -11.88 -13.66
CA LEU A 88 27.23 -12.28 -13.52
C LEU A 88 27.32 -13.43 -12.51
N VAL A 89 27.33 -14.66 -13.01
CA VAL A 89 27.42 -15.90 -12.23
C VAL A 89 28.89 -16.29 -12.10
N ALA A 90 29.58 -15.74 -11.12
CA ALA A 90 31.00 -15.97 -10.90
C ALA A 90 31.31 -16.11 -9.41
N LYS A 91 32.30 -16.95 -9.08
CA LYS A 91 32.92 -16.90 -7.75
C LYS A 91 33.86 -15.70 -7.67
N ARG A 92 34.19 -15.28 -6.46
CA ARG A 92 35.23 -14.26 -6.23
C ARG A 92 36.55 -14.66 -6.88
N GLY A 93 37.11 -13.76 -7.66
CA GLY A 93 38.36 -13.96 -8.38
C GLY A 93 38.57 -12.85 -9.41
N LEU A 94 39.67 -12.92 -10.15
CA LEU A 94 40.01 -11.94 -11.19
C LEU A 94 38.92 -11.84 -12.27
N ASP A 95 38.36 -12.96 -12.70
CA ASP A 95 37.35 -13.03 -13.76
C ASP A 95 36.05 -12.31 -13.39
N MET A 96 35.67 -12.32 -12.10
CA MET A 96 34.53 -11.55 -11.61
C MET A 96 34.77 -10.04 -11.80
N ILE A 97 35.98 -9.56 -11.48
CA ILE A 97 36.31 -8.14 -11.62
C ILE A 97 36.41 -7.73 -13.10
N ILE A 98 36.97 -8.60 -13.95
CA ILE A 98 36.99 -8.41 -15.40
C ILE A 98 35.55 -8.30 -15.93
N GLY A 99 34.66 -9.21 -15.51
CA GLY A 99 33.25 -9.20 -15.90
C GLY A 99 32.50 -7.94 -15.46
N ILE A 100 32.72 -7.45 -14.24
CA ILE A 100 32.13 -6.21 -13.75
C ILE A 100 32.52 -5.04 -14.66
N TRP A 101 33.80 -4.82 -14.90
CA TRP A 101 34.25 -3.70 -15.72
C TRP A 101 33.82 -3.82 -17.18
N ALA A 102 33.76 -5.02 -17.74
CA ALA A 102 33.26 -5.25 -19.09
C ALA A 102 31.78 -4.87 -19.23
N ILE A 103 30.93 -5.31 -18.30
CA ILE A 103 29.49 -4.99 -18.30
C ILE A 103 29.28 -3.47 -18.14
N LEU A 104 29.98 -2.85 -17.18
CA LEU A 104 29.89 -1.41 -16.95
C LEU A 104 30.34 -0.60 -18.16
N SER A 105 31.37 -1.07 -18.88
CA SER A 105 31.84 -0.42 -20.11
C SER A 105 30.79 -0.43 -21.23
N CYS A 106 29.86 -1.39 -21.23
CA CYS A 106 28.71 -1.42 -22.14
C CYS A 106 27.60 -0.44 -21.73
N GLY A 107 27.75 0.32 -20.64
CA GLY A 107 26.68 1.12 -20.04
C GLY A 107 25.60 0.27 -19.36
N ALA A 108 25.89 -1.02 -19.10
CA ALA A 108 24.96 -1.99 -18.57
C ALA A 108 25.15 -2.20 -17.05
N GLN A 109 24.13 -2.75 -16.40
CA GLN A 109 24.10 -3.07 -14.98
C GLN A 109 24.43 -4.55 -14.78
N TYR A 110 25.42 -4.86 -13.95
CA TYR A 110 25.65 -6.27 -13.58
C TYR A 110 24.74 -6.69 -12.42
N VAL A 111 24.32 -7.96 -12.45
CA VAL A 111 23.54 -8.61 -11.39
C VAL A 111 24.39 -9.74 -10.80
N PRO A 112 25.15 -9.51 -9.71
CA PRO A 112 26.13 -10.46 -9.22
C PRO A 112 25.47 -11.65 -8.53
N LEU A 113 25.92 -12.85 -8.90
CA LEU A 113 25.51 -14.12 -8.35
C LEU A 113 26.75 -14.95 -8.03
N ASP A 114 26.98 -15.23 -6.74
CA ASP A 114 28.08 -16.12 -6.36
C ASP A 114 27.69 -17.57 -6.70
N GLY A 115 28.15 -18.02 -7.87
CA GLY A 115 27.88 -19.36 -8.41
C GLY A 115 28.45 -20.51 -7.57
N SER A 116 29.10 -20.27 -6.43
CA SER A 116 29.45 -21.31 -5.45
C SER A 116 28.49 -21.37 -4.25
N VAL A 117 27.66 -20.34 -4.07
CA VAL A 117 26.84 -20.12 -2.88
C VAL A 117 25.35 -20.12 -3.20
N VAL A 118 24.95 -19.50 -4.31
CA VAL A 118 23.52 -19.33 -4.64
C VAL A 118 22.93 -20.65 -5.16
N PRO A 119 21.73 -21.06 -4.72
CA PRO A 119 21.05 -22.22 -5.26
C PRO A 119 20.61 -22.03 -6.72
N ASP A 120 20.44 -23.13 -7.44
CA ASP A 120 20.00 -23.17 -8.84
C ASP A 120 18.70 -22.41 -9.07
N GLU A 121 17.71 -22.60 -8.20
CA GLU A 121 16.43 -21.90 -8.26
C GLU A 121 16.57 -20.36 -8.14
N THR A 122 17.58 -19.88 -7.41
CA THR A 122 17.87 -18.44 -7.32
C THR A 122 18.47 -17.92 -8.61
N ILE A 123 19.38 -18.68 -9.22
CA ILE A 123 19.94 -18.35 -10.54
C ILE A 123 18.80 -18.22 -11.55
N ARG A 124 17.94 -19.24 -11.67
CA ARG A 124 16.77 -19.26 -12.55
C ARG A 124 15.92 -17.98 -12.45
N ARG A 125 15.51 -17.62 -11.22
CA ARG A 125 14.66 -16.44 -10.97
C ARG A 125 15.33 -15.14 -11.36
N VAL A 126 16.63 -14.99 -11.08
CA VAL A 126 17.37 -13.78 -11.44
C VAL A 126 17.55 -13.67 -12.94
N LEU A 127 17.77 -14.78 -13.65
CA LEU A 127 17.81 -14.79 -15.11
C LEU A 127 16.48 -14.33 -15.73
N GLU A 128 15.35 -14.83 -15.21
CA GLU A 128 14.00 -14.43 -15.63
C GLU A 128 13.74 -12.92 -15.39
N GLN A 129 14.14 -12.40 -14.22
CA GLN A 129 13.95 -10.99 -13.86
C GLN A 129 14.90 -10.03 -14.58
N ALA A 130 16.06 -10.51 -15.03
CA ALA A 130 17.02 -9.74 -15.81
C ALA A 130 16.56 -9.52 -17.27
N GLY A 131 15.46 -10.14 -17.71
CA GLY A 131 14.89 -9.95 -19.05
C GLY A 131 15.48 -10.85 -20.13
N GLY A 132 16.19 -11.94 -19.75
CA GLY A 132 16.51 -13.06 -20.64
C GLY A 132 17.58 -12.81 -21.72
N GLY A 133 18.35 -11.72 -21.66
CA GLY A 133 19.38 -11.37 -22.67
C GLY A 133 20.66 -12.20 -22.61
N VAL A 134 21.75 -11.60 -22.11
CA VAL A 134 23.08 -12.24 -22.02
C VAL A 134 23.42 -12.55 -20.57
N VAL A 135 24.02 -13.72 -20.32
CA VAL A 135 24.51 -14.13 -19.00
C VAL A 135 26.00 -14.33 -19.07
N LEU A 136 26.71 -13.77 -18.09
CA LEU A 136 28.14 -13.88 -17.94
C LEU A 136 28.46 -14.91 -16.84
N CYS A 137 29.29 -15.90 -17.12
CA CYS A 137 29.62 -16.93 -16.13
C CYS A 137 31.03 -17.49 -16.26
N LEU A 138 31.43 -18.34 -15.31
CA LEU A 138 32.64 -19.16 -15.43
C LEU A 138 32.32 -20.50 -16.10
N SER A 139 33.31 -21.15 -16.72
CA SER A 139 33.18 -22.50 -17.31
C SER A 139 32.61 -23.49 -16.30
N SER A 140 33.10 -23.41 -15.06
CA SER A 140 32.65 -24.25 -13.93
C SER A 140 31.14 -24.12 -13.62
N THR A 141 30.53 -22.96 -13.90
CA THR A 141 29.12 -22.67 -13.59
C THR A 141 28.19 -22.73 -14.81
N LYS A 142 28.74 -22.87 -16.01
CA LYS A 142 27.99 -22.89 -17.29
C LYS A 142 26.87 -23.93 -17.31
N HIS A 143 27.15 -25.14 -16.82
CA HIS A 143 26.19 -26.24 -16.79
C HIS A 143 24.94 -25.90 -15.96
N ARG A 144 25.09 -25.14 -14.87
CA ARG A 144 24.00 -24.72 -13.99
C ARG A 144 23.03 -23.79 -14.72
N ILE A 145 23.54 -22.93 -15.59
CA ILE A 145 22.74 -22.00 -16.40
C ILE A 145 22.01 -22.75 -17.52
N ILE A 146 22.75 -23.54 -18.31
CA ILE A 146 22.19 -24.23 -19.49
C ILE A 146 21.14 -25.28 -19.08
N SER A 147 21.33 -25.97 -17.95
CA SER A 147 20.36 -26.95 -17.46
C SER A 147 18.98 -26.35 -17.17
N GLN A 148 18.92 -25.06 -16.83
CA GLN A 148 17.68 -24.35 -16.49
C GLN A 148 17.13 -23.57 -17.69
N HIS A 149 18.01 -22.99 -18.51
CA HIS A 149 17.66 -22.18 -19.67
C HIS A 149 18.53 -22.58 -20.88
N PRO A 150 18.12 -23.62 -21.64
CA PRO A 150 18.89 -24.12 -22.78
C PRO A 150 19.13 -23.08 -23.88
N ASN A 151 18.24 -22.09 -24.00
CA ASN A 151 18.27 -21.05 -25.03
C ASN A 151 18.97 -19.75 -24.57
N GLN A 152 19.58 -19.73 -23.38
CA GLN A 152 20.24 -18.54 -22.87
C GLN A 152 21.53 -18.23 -23.63
N THR A 153 21.74 -16.96 -23.99
CA THR A 153 23.04 -16.52 -24.53
C THR A 153 24.06 -16.45 -23.39
N VAL A 154 24.93 -17.47 -23.30
CA VAL A 154 25.96 -17.56 -22.26
C VAL A 154 27.32 -17.11 -22.80
N VAL A 155 27.97 -16.20 -22.09
CA VAL A 155 29.34 -15.77 -22.32
C VAL A 155 30.20 -16.26 -21.15
N VAL A 156 31.26 -16.99 -21.47
CA VAL A 156 32.12 -17.65 -20.48
C VAL A 156 33.42 -16.85 -20.35
N ILE A 157 33.67 -16.26 -19.18
CA ILE A 157 34.73 -15.27 -18.97
C ILE A 157 36.12 -15.90 -19.14
N ASP A 158 36.33 -17.09 -18.55
CA ASP A 158 37.59 -17.82 -18.50
C ASP A 158 37.92 -18.61 -19.77
N GLU A 159 37.02 -18.64 -20.76
CA GLU A 159 37.25 -19.23 -22.09
C GLU A 159 37.70 -18.19 -23.13
N ILE A 160 37.65 -16.90 -22.80
CA ILE A 160 37.98 -15.83 -23.74
C ILE A 160 39.49 -15.69 -23.86
N LYS A 161 40.00 -16.05 -25.04
CA LYS A 161 41.40 -15.87 -25.39
C LYS A 161 41.66 -14.39 -25.66
N THR A 162 42.53 -13.79 -24.85
CA THR A 162 43.04 -12.44 -25.09
C THR A 162 43.86 -12.40 -26.38
N SER A 163 43.60 -11.43 -27.24
CA SER A 163 44.37 -11.26 -28.46
C SER A 163 45.77 -10.75 -28.10
N PRO A 164 46.86 -11.31 -28.68
CA PRO A 164 48.20 -10.76 -28.51
C PRO A 164 48.38 -9.41 -29.23
N VAL A 165 47.44 -9.02 -30.10
CA VAL A 165 47.49 -7.76 -30.87
C VAL A 165 46.80 -6.65 -30.07
N GLU A 166 47.53 -5.57 -29.78
CA GLU A 166 46.98 -4.30 -29.29
C GLU A 166 46.08 -3.67 -30.36
N LYS A 167 44.79 -4.02 -30.36
CA LYS A 167 43.78 -3.14 -30.94
C LYS A 167 43.36 -2.16 -29.86
N ASP A 168 43.49 -0.87 -30.16
CA ASP A 168 43.05 0.22 -29.28
C ASP A 168 41.51 0.31 -29.31
N VAL A 169 40.86 -0.69 -28.72
CA VAL A 169 39.41 -0.74 -28.56
C VAL A 169 39.09 -0.10 -27.22
N HIS A 170 38.55 1.13 -27.26
CA HIS A 170 38.05 1.82 -26.09
C HIS A 170 36.53 1.96 -26.17
N ILE A 171 35.84 1.11 -25.44
CA ILE A 171 34.39 1.07 -25.26
C ILE A 171 34.10 1.62 -23.86
N ASP A 172 33.41 2.74 -23.78
CA ASP A 172 32.82 3.26 -22.54
C ASP A 172 31.50 3.95 -22.90
N LEU A 173 30.41 3.20 -22.80
CA LEU A 173 29.06 3.68 -23.10
C LEU A 173 28.31 4.16 -21.84
N ALA A 174 28.98 4.15 -20.68
CA ALA A 174 28.36 4.56 -19.41
C ALA A 174 28.19 6.08 -19.33
N THR A 175 27.02 6.51 -18.86
CA THR A 175 26.71 7.91 -18.55
C THR A 175 26.50 8.08 -17.04
N PRO A 176 26.49 9.31 -16.51
CA PRO A 176 26.17 9.56 -15.09
C PRO A 176 24.80 9.03 -14.64
N GLU A 177 23.86 8.85 -15.58
CA GLU A 177 22.53 8.32 -15.35
C GLU A 177 22.47 6.78 -15.42
N SER A 178 23.52 6.13 -15.94
CA SER A 178 23.59 4.68 -16.07
C SER A 178 23.69 4.03 -14.68
N GLY A 179 22.84 3.03 -14.41
CA GLY A 179 22.98 2.24 -13.19
C GLY A 179 24.24 1.37 -13.21
N CYS A 180 24.89 1.18 -12.06
CA CYS A 180 26.07 0.32 -11.96
C CYS A 180 25.72 -1.16 -11.72
N TYR A 181 24.77 -1.43 -10.83
CA TYR A 181 24.45 -2.80 -10.40
C TYR A 181 23.02 -2.93 -9.90
N VAL A 182 22.51 -4.17 -9.90
CA VAL A 182 21.28 -4.56 -9.20
C VAL A 182 21.64 -5.64 -8.19
N ILE A 183 21.62 -5.30 -6.90
CA ILE A 183 21.99 -6.24 -5.83
C ILE A 183 20.92 -6.20 -4.74
N TYR A 184 20.57 -7.37 -4.20
CA TYR A 184 19.61 -7.49 -3.11
C TYR A 184 20.10 -6.92 -1.78
N THR A 185 21.43 -6.84 -1.56
CA THR A 185 22.07 -6.23 -0.38
C THR A 185 23.44 -5.63 -0.75
N SER A 186 23.70 -4.37 -0.39
CA SER A 186 24.90 -3.59 -0.75
C SER A 186 26.23 -4.32 -0.48
N ALA A 187 26.95 -4.69 -1.55
CA ALA A 187 28.33 -5.18 -1.48
C ALA A 187 28.98 -5.14 -2.87
N ALA A 188 29.50 -3.96 -3.24
CA ALA A 188 30.43 -3.79 -4.37
C ALA A 188 31.25 -2.49 -4.31
N TRP A 189 31.00 -1.62 -3.30
CA TRP A 189 31.64 -0.31 -3.23
C TRP A 189 33.15 -0.42 -2.99
N GLU A 190 33.63 -1.46 -2.31
CA GLU A 190 35.07 -1.67 -2.14
C GLU A 190 35.84 -1.81 -3.47
N VAL A 191 35.20 -2.38 -4.51
CA VAL A 191 35.79 -2.51 -5.84
C VAL A 191 35.93 -1.12 -6.47
N PHE A 192 34.87 -0.31 -6.41
CA PHE A 192 34.86 1.02 -7.02
C PHE A 192 35.77 2.00 -6.27
N VAL A 193 35.69 2.08 -4.95
CA VAL A 193 36.57 2.99 -4.16
C VAL A 193 38.03 2.67 -4.40
N CYS A 194 38.40 1.40 -4.43
CA CYS A 194 39.78 1.03 -4.64
C CYS A 194 40.24 1.39 -6.05
N LEU A 195 39.55 0.87 -7.08
CA LEU A 195 40.05 0.94 -8.45
C LEU A 195 39.84 2.31 -9.13
N CYS A 196 38.81 3.06 -8.74
CA CYS A 196 38.61 4.42 -9.23
C CYS A 196 39.56 5.46 -8.60
N ASN A 197 40.33 5.07 -7.58
CA ASN A 197 41.34 5.93 -6.92
C ASN A 197 42.77 5.38 -7.10
N GLY A 198 43.01 4.46 -8.04
CA GLY A 198 44.34 3.94 -8.33
C GLY A 198 44.89 2.95 -7.29
N GLY A 199 44.07 2.45 -6.37
CA GLY A 199 44.48 1.49 -5.35
C GLY A 199 44.63 0.06 -5.87
N THR A 200 45.26 -0.81 -5.09
CA THR A 200 45.36 -2.26 -5.36
C THR A 200 44.29 -3.02 -4.58
N LEU A 201 43.34 -3.64 -5.28
CA LEU A 201 42.30 -4.45 -4.68
C LEU A 201 42.84 -5.86 -4.38
N VAL A 202 42.85 -6.23 -3.11
CA VAL A 202 43.27 -7.56 -2.66
C VAL A 202 42.06 -8.45 -2.42
N LEU A 203 41.90 -9.48 -3.25
CA LEU A 203 40.83 -10.47 -3.14
C LEU A 203 41.16 -11.46 -2.02
N ARG A 204 40.29 -11.52 -1.02
CA ARG A 204 40.39 -12.49 0.08
C ARG A 204 39.82 -13.85 -0.28
N GLY A 205 40.35 -14.89 0.37
CA GLY A 205 39.77 -16.22 0.41
C GLY A 205 38.71 -16.38 1.51
N SER A 206 38.41 -17.63 1.82
CA SER A 206 37.64 -18.00 3.03
C SER A 206 38.40 -17.67 4.31
N ASN A 207 39.73 -17.82 4.31
CA ASN A 207 40.61 -17.26 5.34
C ASN A 207 40.93 -15.79 5.00
N TRP A 208 40.66 -14.89 5.95
CA TRP A 208 40.86 -13.45 5.79
C TRP A 208 42.25 -13.01 6.23
N GLU A 209 42.90 -13.74 7.13
CA GLU A 209 44.15 -13.32 7.78
C GLU A 209 45.25 -12.95 6.78
N PRO A 210 45.51 -13.73 5.71
CA PRO A 210 46.56 -13.38 4.74
C PRO A 210 46.28 -12.07 4.01
N THR A 211 45.00 -11.75 3.80
CA THR A 211 44.58 -10.48 3.18
C THR A 211 44.67 -9.33 4.18
N LEU A 212 44.19 -9.52 5.41
CA LEU A 212 44.22 -8.49 6.45
C LEU A 212 45.65 -8.04 6.79
N GLN A 213 46.64 -8.92 6.65
CA GLN A 213 48.06 -8.60 6.83
C GLN A 213 48.66 -7.74 5.70
N GLN A 214 48.00 -7.66 4.54
CA GLN A 214 48.53 -7.00 3.34
C GLN A 214 47.84 -5.68 2.99
N ILE A 215 46.69 -5.39 3.59
CA ILE A 215 45.89 -4.21 3.27
C ILE A 215 46.16 -3.07 4.25
N ASP A 216 46.10 -1.85 3.74
CA ASP A 216 46.17 -0.63 4.56
C ASP A 216 44.77 -0.03 4.83
N VAL A 217 43.77 -0.43 4.03
CA VAL A 217 42.36 0.00 4.15
C VAL A 217 41.45 -1.22 4.20
N LEU A 218 40.61 -1.31 5.24
CA LEU A 218 39.61 -2.34 5.39
C LEU A 218 38.21 -1.74 5.31
N ILE A 219 37.43 -2.12 4.30
CA ILE A 219 36.00 -1.81 4.23
C ILE A 219 35.24 -3.03 4.74
N CYS A 220 34.58 -2.89 5.88
CA CYS A 220 33.84 -4.00 6.47
C CYS A 220 32.66 -3.51 7.30
N THR A 221 31.79 -4.42 7.71
CA THR A 221 30.72 -4.05 8.64
C THR A 221 31.20 -4.15 10.09
N PRO A 222 30.62 -3.39 11.04
CA PRO A 222 31.03 -3.42 12.45
C PRO A 222 31.06 -4.83 13.07
N THR A 223 30.14 -5.71 12.67
CA THR A 223 30.09 -7.11 13.13
C THR A 223 31.30 -7.91 12.67
N ILE A 224 31.83 -7.67 11.46
CA ILE A 224 33.06 -8.31 10.99
C ILE A 224 34.26 -7.73 11.71
N LEU A 225 34.28 -6.40 11.90
CA LEU A 225 35.36 -5.72 12.63
C LEU A 225 35.54 -6.27 14.04
N SER A 226 34.44 -6.60 14.74
CA SER A 226 34.49 -7.15 16.10
C SER A 226 35.25 -8.48 16.26
N LYS A 227 35.51 -9.20 15.16
CA LYS A 227 36.23 -10.48 15.18
C LYS A 227 37.75 -10.34 15.17
N TYR A 228 38.26 -9.16 14.81
CA TYR A 228 39.68 -8.95 14.55
C TYR A 228 40.19 -7.81 15.43
N HIS A 229 41.19 -8.08 16.25
CA HIS A 229 41.75 -7.05 17.13
C HIS A 229 42.75 -6.17 16.36
N PRO A 230 42.65 -4.83 16.44
CA PRO A 230 43.54 -3.92 15.72
C PRO A 230 45.04 -4.17 15.98
N THR A 231 45.39 -4.62 17.18
CA THR A 231 46.77 -4.96 17.55
C THR A 231 47.37 -6.10 16.74
N GLN A 232 46.54 -6.97 16.16
CA GLN A 232 46.97 -8.11 15.33
C GLN A 232 47.24 -7.70 13.87
N TYR A 233 46.75 -6.54 13.42
CA TYR A 233 46.84 -6.09 12.04
C TYR A 233 47.31 -4.62 11.97
N PRO A 234 48.55 -4.33 12.41
CA PRO A 234 49.06 -2.95 12.54
C PRO A 234 49.20 -2.21 11.20
N ARG A 235 49.13 -2.94 10.08
CA ARG A 235 49.19 -2.38 8.73
C ARG A 235 47.89 -1.65 8.33
N ILE A 236 46.76 -2.04 8.92
CA ILE A 236 45.46 -1.41 8.64
C ILE A 236 45.46 0.00 9.26
N LYS A 237 45.49 1.02 8.40
CA LYS A 237 45.49 2.44 8.79
C LYS A 237 44.07 3.00 8.84
N THR A 238 43.20 2.52 7.96
CA THR A 238 41.85 3.03 7.81
C THR A 238 40.83 1.90 7.80
N VAL A 239 39.78 2.02 8.62
CA VAL A 239 38.61 1.15 8.55
C VAL A 239 37.40 2.00 8.15
N ALA A 240 36.75 1.64 7.05
CA ALA A 240 35.54 2.30 6.61
C ALA A 240 34.33 1.38 6.78
N THR A 241 33.24 1.95 7.28
CA THR A 241 31.93 1.31 7.37
C THR A 241 30.93 2.22 6.66
N ALA A 242 30.20 1.72 5.67
CA ALA A 242 29.31 2.56 4.84
C ALA A 242 27.84 2.07 4.85
N GLY A 243 26.94 3.03 4.65
CA GLY A 243 25.56 2.89 4.14
C GLY A 243 25.38 3.85 2.95
N GLU A 244 24.39 3.63 2.08
CA GLU A 244 24.30 4.34 0.80
C GLU A 244 23.95 5.85 0.91
N PRO A 245 24.46 6.70 -0.01
CA PRO A 245 24.32 8.15 0.04
C PRO A 245 23.10 8.70 -0.71
N THR A 246 22.70 9.90 -0.33
CA THR A 246 21.73 10.75 -1.04
C THR A 246 22.45 11.90 -1.76
N THR A 247 22.19 12.11 -3.05
CA THR A 247 21.90 13.44 -3.64
C THR A 247 21.42 13.34 -5.10
N ARG A 248 20.11 13.58 -5.28
CA ARG A 248 19.44 14.52 -6.21
C ARG A 248 17.97 14.06 -6.32
N GLY A 249 17.11 14.62 -5.47
CA GLY A 249 15.68 14.28 -5.41
C GLY A 249 15.24 13.58 -4.12
N SER A 250 15.46 14.23 -2.97
CA SER A 250 14.61 14.15 -1.76
C SER A 250 14.11 12.78 -1.26
N THR A 251 14.97 11.77 -1.14
CA THR A 251 14.63 10.56 -0.35
C THR A 251 15.76 10.28 0.64
N ILE A 252 15.41 9.97 1.89
CA ILE A 252 16.36 9.57 2.95
C ILE A 252 16.26 8.06 3.10
N TYR A 253 17.38 7.34 3.05
CA TYR A 253 17.40 5.89 3.26
C TYR A 253 17.33 5.57 4.75
N ASN A 254 16.25 4.91 5.19
CA ASN A 254 16.18 4.40 6.56
C ASN A 254 16.99 3.11 6.66
N THR A 255 18.18 3.20 7.23
CA THR A 255 19.11 2.07 7.35
C THR A 255 18.59 0.97 8.26
N GLY A 256 17.63 1.26 9.16
CA GLY A 256 17.19 0.36 10.23
C GLY A 256 18.20 0.19 11.38
N ASP A 257 19.33 0.90 11.32
CA ASP A 257 20.31 0.94 12.41
C ASP A 257 19.89 1.99 13.45
N LEU A 258 19.94 1.61 14.73
CA LEU A 258 19.78 2.53 15.84
C LEU A 258 21.15 3.12 16.19
N CYS A 259 21.25 4.44 16.10
CA CYS A 259 22.52 5.15 16.28
C CYS A 259 22.38 6.32 17.27
N ARG A 260 23.50 6.78 17.83
CA ARG A 260 23.59 7.96 18.71
C ARG A 260 24.81 8.81 18.33
N TRP A 261 24.63 10.12 18.21
CA TRP A 261 25.73 11.06 17.99
C TRP A 261 26.58 11.24 19.25
N ARG A 262 27.90 11.31 19.07
CA ARG A 262 28.86 11.70 20.09
C ARG A 262 29.19 13.20 19.98
N PRO A 263 29.71 13.82 21.05
CA PRO A 263 30.08 15.25 21.03
C PRO A 263 31.13 15.64 19.99
N ASP A 264 31.94 14.70 19.52
CA ASP A 264 32.97 14.89 18.49
C ASP A 264 32.44 14.74 17.06
N GLY A 265 31.13 14.53 16.88
CA GLY A 265 30.51 14.32 15.57
C GLY A 265 30.57 12.87 15.07
N SER A 266 31.17 11.93 15.82
CA SER A 266 31.12 10.50 15.49
C SER A 266 29.79 9.85 15.89
N VAL A 267 29.48 8.67 15.37
CA VAL A 267 28.20 7.97 15.62
C VAL A 267 28.43 6.63 16.32
N ASP A 268 27.84 6.47 17.51
CA ASP A 268 27.67 5.18 18.19
C ASP A 268 26.60 4.34 17.50
N ILE A 269 26.90 3.08 17.19
CA ILE A 269 25.92 2.12 16.66
C ILE A 269 25.39 1.29 17.84
N LEU A 270 24.11 1.45 18.17
CA LEU A 270 23.45 0.85 19.33
C LEU A 270 22.75 -0.49 19.00
N GLY A 271 22.53 -0.78 17.72
CA GLY A 271 21.89 -2.02 17.27
C GLY A 271 21.01 -1.80 16.06
N ARG A 272 20.05 -2.70 15.81
CA ARG A 272 19.04 -2.57 14.75
C ARG A 272 17.64 -2.50 15.33
N VAL A 273 16.75 -1.83 14.61
CA VAL A 273 15.31 -1.73 14.95
C VAL A 273 14.44 -2.74 14.21
N ASP A 274 15.02 -3.54 13.31
CA ASP A 274 14.35 -4.57 12.51
C ASP A 274 14.89 -5.99 12.78
N ASP A 275 14.30 -6.98 12.09
CA ASP A 275 14.58 -8.41 12.26
C ASP A 275 15.78 -8.92 11.43
N GLN A 276 16.50 -8.00 10.80
CA GLN A 276 17.64 -8.30 9.97
C GLN A 276 18.82 -8.75 10.84
N VAL A 277 19.39 -9.91 10.54
CA VAL A 277 20.53 -10.45 11.30
C VAL A 277 21.77 -10.63 10.43
N LYS A 278 22.93 -10.78 11.07
CA LYS A 278 24.17 -11.14 10.41
C LYS A 278 24.67 -12.49 10.91
N VAL A 279 24.69 -13.48 10.02
CA VAL A 279 25.14 -14.85 10.33
C VAL A 279 26.36 -15.14 9.48
N LYS A 280 27.47 -15.52 10.15
CA LYS A 280 28.77 -15.79 9.48
C LYS A 280 29.25 -14.64 8.58
N GLY A 281 28.82 -13.41 8.84
CA GLY A 281 29.16 -12.23 8.04
C GLY A 281 28.20 -11.91 6.90
N PHE A 282 27.23 -12.77 6.61
CA PHE A 282 26.18 -12.54 5.62
C PHE A 282 24.99 -11.83 6.25
N ARG A 283 24.42 -10.87 5.52
CA ARG A 283 23.12 -10.29 5.85
C ARG A 283 22.04 -11.34 5.56
N VAL A 284 21.30 -11.72 6.57
CA VAL A 284 20.27 -12.76 6.50
C VAL A 284 18.97 -12.17 6.99
N GLU A 285 17.95 -12.26 6.14
CA GLU A 285 16.57 -11.91 6.51
C GLU A 285 15.89 -13.16 7.09
N LEU A 286 15.66 -13.18 8.41
CA LEU A 286 15.05 -14.33 9.09
C LEU A 286 13.64 -14.65 8.56
N ASP A 287 12.93 -13.65 8.04
CA ASP A 287 11.62 -13.83 7.41
C ASP A 287 11.72 -14.65 6.11
N GLY A 288 12.79 -14.49 5.33
CA GLY A 288 13.04 -15.31 4.14
C GLY A 288 13.26 -16.79 4.48
N ILE A 289 13.98 -17.06 5.58
CA ILE A 289 14.17 -18.41 6.09
C ILE A 289 12.84 -18.96 6.62
N SER A 290 12.07 -18.14 7.34
CA SER A 290 10.75 -18.52 7.85
C SER A 290 9.80 -18.89 6.70
N ALA A 291 9.80 -18.11 5.61
CA ALA A 291 9.03 -18.41 4.41
C ALA A 291 9.51 -19.70 3.72
N SER A 292 10.83 -19.92 3.64
CA SER A 292 11.38 -21.16 3.06
C SER A 292 11.08 -22.40 3.90
N LEU A 293 11.04 -22.27 5.23
CA LEU A 293 10.61 -23.33 6.12
C LEU A 293 9.11 -23.60 5.98
N ALA A 294 8.31 -22.54 5.86
CA ALA A 294 6.87 -22.65 5.69
C ALA A 294 6.45 -23.21 4.32
N SER A 295 7.32 -23.13 3.30
CA SER A 295 7.07 -23.74 1.99
C SER A 295 7.44 -25.22 1.92
N ALA A 296 8.07 -25.78 2.96
CA ALA A 296 8.43 -27.20 2.99
C ALA A 296 7.18 -28.09 3.13
N PRO A 297 7.14 -29.25 2.44
CA PRO A 297 6.01 -30.17 2.51
C PRO A 297 5.67 -30.56 3.96
N GLY A 298 4.40 -30.38 4.34
CA GLY A 298 3.89 -30.73 5.66
C GLY A 298 4.01 -29.63 6.72
N VAL A 299 4.71 -28.52 6.45
CA VAL A 299 4.82 -27.38 7.38
C VAL A 299 3.67 -26.37 7.16
N SER A 300 2.89 -26.08 8.20
CA SER A 300 1.78 -25.11 8.16
C SER A 300 2.18 -23.69 8.55
N ARG A 301 3.09 -23.56 9.53
CA ARG A 301 3.66 -22.28 9.96
C ARG A 301 5.10 -22.50 10.37
N ALA A 302 5.95 -21.52 10.09
CA ALA A 302 7.32 -21.52 10.53
C ALA A 302 7.79 -20.15 11.02
N ALA A 303 8.81 -20.15 11.86
CA ALA A 303 9.55 -18.96 12.27
C ALA A 303 11.04 -19.30 12.38
N ALA A 304 11.90 -18.34 12.07
CA ALA A 304 13.34 -18.45 12.28
C ALA A 304 13.82 -17.40 13.29
N LEU A 305 14.71 -17.79 14.18
CA LEU A 305 15.35 -16.91 15.16
C LEU A 305 16.86 -17.13 15.14
N LEU A 306 17.62 -16.06 15.37
CA LEU A 306 19.03 -16.16 15.71
C LEU A 306 19.15 -16.32 17.23
N ILE A 307 19.65 -17.46 17.69
CA ILE A 307 19.87 -17.78 19.12
C ILE A 307 21.34 -18.17 19.27
N ASP A 308 22.08 -17.44 20.09
CA ASP A 308 23.50 -17.67 20.38
C ASP A 308 24.39 -17.82 19.13
N GLY A 309 24.09 -17.04 18.09
CA GLY A 309 24.84 -17.03 16.83
C GLY A 309 24.43 -18.12 15.81
N GLU A 310 23.49 -18.99 16.17
CA GLU A 310 22.95 -20.05 15.30
C GLU A 310 21.51 -19.76 14.88
N ILE A 311 21.15 -20.15 13.65
CA ILE A 311 19.79 -20.03 13.16
C ILE A 311 18.97 -21.22 13.67
N HIS A 312 17.94 -20.94 14.44
CA HIS A 312 16.95 -21.89 14.90
C HIS A 312 15.67 -21.73 14.10
N GLY A 313 15.21 -22.78 13.44
CA GLY A 313 13.91 -22.86 12.79
C GLY A 313 12.88 -23.49 13.74
N PHE A 314 11.66 -22.98 13.72
CA PHE A 314 10.53 -23.51 14.47
C PHE A 314 9.43 -23.82 13.47
N THR A 315 8.96 -25.06 13.42
CA THR A 315 7.94 -25.48 12.46
C THR A 315 6.77 -26.15 13.15
N THR A 316 5.61 -26.04 12.52
CA THR A 316 4.35 -26.66 12.94
C THR A 316 3.71 -27.36 11.75
N PRO A 317 2.93 -28.43 11.95
CA PRO A 317 2.70 -29.14 13.21
C PRO A 317 3.89 -30.03 13.61
N ARG A 318 3.94 -30.54 14.85
CA ARG A 318 5.07 -31.33 15.37
C ARG A 318 5.42 -32.58 14.54
N ARG A 319 4.46 -33.10 13.79
CA ARG A 319 4.60 -34.26 12.89
C ARG A 319 5.39 -33.99 11.60
N CYS A 320 5.91 -32.78 11.39
CA CYS A 320 6.76 -32.49 10.22
C CYS A 320 8.05 -33.32 10.27
N ASP A 321 8.47 -33.85 9.12
CA ASP A 321 9.80 -34.45 9.02
C ASP A 321 10.87 -33.36 8.95
N ALA A 322 11.72 -33.30 9.98
CA ALA A 322 12.81 -32.35 10.06
C ALA A 322 13.84 -32.52 8.92
N THR A 323 14.08 -33.76 8.48
CA THR A 323 15.09 -34.06 7.46
C THR A 323 14.65 -33.55 6.10
N THR A 324 13.41 -33.87 5.71
CA THR A 324 12.80 -33.36 4.47
C THR A 324 12.66 -31.84 4.49
N THR A 325 12.31 -31.26 5.64
CA THR A 325 12.19 -29.79 5.80
C THR A 325 13.54 -29.10 5.56
N ILE A 326 14.63 -29.58 6.18
CA ILE A 326 15.96 -28.99 5.99
C ILE A 326 16.42 -29.17 4.54
N LYS A 327 16.23 -30.34 3.93
CA LYS A 327 16.55 -30.59 2.51
C LYS A 327 15.81 -29.63 1.58
N HIS A 328 14.53 -29.36 1.86
CA HIS A 328 13.74 -28.39 1.09
C HIS A 328 14.30 -26.96 1.22
N VAL A 329 14.65 -26.53 2.44
CA VAL A 329 15.25 -25.20 2.65
C VAL A 329 16.61 -25.08 1.95
N GLN A 330 17.42 -26.14 1.90
CA GLN A 330 18.70 -26.17 1.18
C GLN A 330 18.57 -25.92 -0.33
N GLN A 331 17.42 -26.23 -0.93
CA GLN A 331 17.17 -25.95 -2.35
C GLN A 331 16.84 -24.47 -2.63
N HIS A 332 16.38 -23.74 -1.61
CA HIS A 332 15.81 -22.39 -1.75
C HIS A 332 16.61 -21.30 -1.04
N GLN A 333 17.48 -21.67 -0.10
CA GLN A 333 18.29 -20.76 0.71
C GLN A 333 19.77 -21.13 0.61
N PRO A 334 20.69 -20.15 0.67
CA PRO A 334 22.13 -20.41 0.71
C PRO A 334 22.53 -21.12 2.00
N TYR A 335 23.67 -21.83 1.98
CA TYR A 335 24.11 -22.68 3.09
C TYR A 335 24.22 -21.96 4.46
N TYR A 336 24.48 -20.65 4.48
CA TYR A 336 24.59 -19.84 5.69
C TYR A 336 23.23 -19.40 6.27
N ALA A 337 22.15 -19.51 5.50
CA ALA A 337 20.78 -19.20 5.91
C ALA A 337 19.98 -20.47 6.28
N ILE A 338 20.62 -21.65 6.25
CA ILE A 338 19.99 -22.91 6.66
C ILE A 338 19.94 -22.98 8.19
N PRO A 339 18.77 -23.25 8.79
CA PRO A 339 18.67 -23.49 10.22
C PRO A 339 19.58 -24.61 10.67
N THR A 340 20.41 -24.35 11.67
CA THR A 340 21.29 -25.34 12.30
C THR A 340 20.49 -26.26 13.22
N ARG A 341 19.37 -25.77 13.76
CA ARG A 341 18.44 -26.54 14.59
C ARG A 341 17.01 -26.31 14.15
N LEU A 342 16.22 -27.39 14.18
CA LEU A 342 14.81 -27.35 13.88
C LEU A 342 13.99 -27.82 15.09
N HIS A 343 13.06 -26.98 15.53
CA HIS A 343 12.19 -27.22 16.67
C HIS A 343 10.77 -27.47 16.17
N LEU A 344 10.35 -28.73 16.25
CA LEU A 344 9.01 -29.14 15.88
C LEU A 344 8.05 -28.86 17.03
N LEU A 345 7.02 -28.04 16.78
CA LEU A 345 6.04 -27.60 17.75
C LEU A 345 4.62 -27.92 17.28
N ASP A 346 3.71 -28.10 18.22
CA ASP A 346 2.28 -28.29 17.91
C ASP A 346 1.66 -26.95 17.47
N GLU A 347 2.09 -25.85 18.07
CA GLU A 347 1.72 -24.48 17.73
C GLU A 347 2.87 -23.50 18.02
N LEU A 348 2.99 -22.42 17.24
CA LEU A 348 3.92 -21.33 17.53
C LEU A 348 3.31 -20.42 18.61
N PRO A 349 4.02 -20.15 19.72
CA PRO A 349 3.52 -19.26 20.76
C PRO A 349 3.28 -17.86 20.18
N SER A 350 2.19 -17.24 20.59
CA SER A 350 1.79 -15.91 20.14
C SER A 350 1.77 -14.91 21.30
N THR A 351 2.07 -13.66 20.97
CA THR A 351 1.88 -12.50 21.85
C THR A 351 0.37 -12.19 21.94
N PRO A 352 -0.08 -11.39 22.93
CA PRO A 352 -1.49 -10.96 23.03
C PRO A 352 -2.03 -10.25 21.77
N ASN A 353 -1.13 -9.72 20.92
CA ASN A 353 -1.44 -9.06 19.66
C ASN A 353 -1.38 -10.01 18.44
N GLY A 354 -1.34 -11.33 18.65
CA GLY A 354 -1.40 -12.35 17.58
C GLY A 354 -0.10 -12.57 16.79
N LYS A 355 0.96 -11.80 17.04
CA LYS A 355 2.29 -12.02 16.45
C LYS A 355 2.99 -13.20 17.13
N VAL A 356 3.87 -13.91 16.42
CA VAL A 356 4.73 -14.95 16.99
C VAL A 356 5.57 -14.36 18.13
N ASP A 357 5.49 -14.98 19.30
CA ASP A 357 6.22 -14.57 20.50
C ASP A 357 7.65 -15.11 20.43
N LYS A 358 8.54 -14.31 19.85
CA LYS A 358 9.97 -14.62 19.70
C LYS A 358 10.66 -14.83 21.05
N GLY A 359 10.19 -14.16 22.11
CA GLY A 359 10.70 -14.33 23.47
C GLY A 359 10.40 -15.71 24.03
N LYS A 360 9.15 -16.17 23.90
CA LYS A 360 8.76 -17.53 24.28
C LYS A 360 9.43 -18.60 23.42
N LEU A 361 9.56 -18.38 22.11
CA LEU A 361 10.29 -19.29 21.23
C LEU A 361 11.77 -19.42 21.63
N LYS A 362 12.42 -18.30 21.95
CA LYS A 362 13.79 -18.29 22.47
C LYS A 362 13.88 -19.05 23.79
N ALA A 363 12.96 -18.82 24.72
CA ALA A 363 12.90 -19.55 25.99
C ALA A 363 12.68 -21.07 25.77
N LEU A 364 11.82 -21.47 24.84
CA LEU A 364 11.58 -22.88 24.50
C LEU A 364 12.82 -23.56 23.91
N ALA A 365 13.55 -22.86 23.04
CA ALA A 365 14.79 -23.38 22.47
C ALA A 365 15.90 -23.55 23.54
N LEU A 366 16.00 -22.60 24.47
CA LEU A 366 16.97 -22.65 25.58
C LEU A 366 16.56 -23.68 26.65
N ALA A 367 15.27 -23.85 26.92
CA ALA A 367 14.76 -24.81 27.90
C ALA A 367 14.92 -26.28 27.46
N LYS A 368 15.00 -26.55 26.15
CA LYS A 368 15.31 -27.90 25.64
C LYS A 368 16.81 -28.25 25.70
N GLN A 369 17.70 -27.26 25.81
CA GLN A 369 19.15 -27.51 25.93
C GLN A 369 19.58 -28.00 27.32
N SER A 370 18.74 -27.86 28.36
CA SER A 370 19.07 -28.35 29.71
C SER A 370 18.83 -29.85 29.91
N VAL A 371 18.33 -30.57 28.90
CA VAL A 371 18.11 -32.02 28.93
C VAL A 371 18.77 -32.65 27.70
N ALA A 372 19.85 -33.40 27.95
CA ALA A 372 20.63 -34.27 27.04
C ALA A 372 21.75 -33.63 26.19
N THR A 373 22.95 -33.70 26.77
CA THR A 373 24.23 -33.95 26.09
C THR A 373 24.21 -35.30 25.38
N GLN A 374 24.43 -35.34 24.06
CA GLN A 374 25.28 -36.34 23.37
C GLN A 374 25.83 -35.73 22.05
N PRO A 375 27.11 -35.96 21.70
CA PRO A 375 27.72 -35.43 20.48
C PRO A 375 27.37 -36.28 19.25
N TYR A 376 27.15 -35.64 18.10
CA TYR A 376 27.04 -36.32 16.81
C TYR A 376 28.43 -36.40 16.16
N GLU A 377 28.96 -37.63 16.03
CA GLU A 377 30.21 -37.94 15.32
C GLU A 377 30.04 -37.79 13.80
N LYS A 378 31.11 -37.35 13.15
CA LYS A 378 31.28 -37.34 11.70
C LYS A 378 31.86 -38.69 11.25
N GLU A 379 31.12 -39.44 10.45
CA GLU A 379 31.62 -40.43 9.50
C GLU A 379 30.69 -40.35 8.28
N GLY A 380 31.07 -40.47 7.01
CA GLY A 380 32.24 -41.00 6.32
C GLY A 380 31.68 -41.47 4.97
N VAL A 381 32.24 -40.98 3.85
CA VAL A 381 31.78 -41.33 2.50
C VAL A 381 32.09 -42.80 2.21
N GLN A 382 31.12 -43.58 1.71
CA GLN A 382 31.39 -44.69 0.79
C GLN A 382 30.17 -45.14 -0.02
N ASP A 383 30.45 -45.39 -1.30
CA ASP A 383 29.57 -45.91 -2.35
C ASP A 383 28.95 -47.26 -2.03
N SER A 384 27.70 -47.48 -2.49
CA SER A 384 27.32 -48.75 -3.14
C SER A 384 25.92 -48.69 -3.77
N HIS A 385 25.86 -49.16 -5.01
CA HIS A 385 24.70 -49.48 -5.80
C HIS A 385 23.82 -50.55 -5.14
N VAL A 386 22.49 -50.37 -5.09
CA VAL A 386 21.51 -51.48 -5.19
C VAL A 386 20.21 -51.00 -5.87
N GLU A 387 20.07 -51.43 -7.12
CA GLU A 387 18.90 -51.98 -7.81
C GLU A 387 17.46 -51.56 -7.49
N LEU A 388 16.79 -51.12 -8.57
CA LEU A 388 15.35 -51.01 -8.72
C LEU A 388 14.63 -52.35 -8.42
N LYS A 389 13.62 -52.29 -7.55
CA LYS A 389 12.43 -53.14 -7.67
C LYS A 389 11.18 -52.28 -7.73
N SER A 390 10.63 -52.23 -8.94
CA SER A 390 9.27 -51.79 -9.24
C SER A 390 8.27 -52.70 -8.52
N GLN A 391 7.49 -52.11 -7.60
CA GLN A 391 6.16 -52.61 -7.32
C GLN A 391 5.17 -51.45 -7.43
N SER A 392 4.41 -51.52 -8.51
CA SER A 392 3.24 -50.74 -8.81
C SER A 392 2.18 -50.91 -7.73
N SER A 393 1.97 -49.86 -6.95
CA SER A 393 0.69 -49.62 -6.28
C SER A 393 0.25 -48.21 -6.68
N MET A 394 -0.50 -48.16 -7.78
CA MET A 394 -1.27 -46.98 -8.14
C MET A 394 -2.32 -46.72 -7.06
N SER A 395 -2.06 -45.73 -6.22
CA SER A 395 -3.14 -44.93 -5.64
C SER A 395 -2.82 -43.46 -5.89
N SER A 396 -3.59 -42.87 -6.80
CA SER A 396 -3.68 -41.46 -7.15
C SER A 396 -3.25 -40.49 -6.03
N LEU A 397 -2.04 -39.95 -6.19
CA LEU A 397 -1.50 -38.85 -5.41
C LEU A 397 -2.24 -37.56 -5.81
N SER A 398 -3.27 -37.18 -5.06
CA SER A 398 -3.85 -35.84 -5.12
C SER A 398 -3.20 -34.98 -4.04
N THR A 399 -2.48 -33.95 -4.48
CA THR A 399 -1.92 -32.88 -3.66
C THR A 399 -3.03 -32.18 -2.88
N LEU A 400 -3.18 -32.52 -1.60
CA LEU A 400 -3.92 -31.70 -0.65
C LEU A 400 -2.96 -30.68 -0.04
N THR A 401 -2.74 -29.59 -0.78
CA THR A 401 -2.74 -28.27 -0.13
C THR A 401 -4.01 -28.26 0.71
N GLU A 402 -3.95 -28.10 2.02
CA GLU A 402 -5.17 -27.84 2.80
C GLU A 402 -5.74 -26.52 2.27
N LYS A 403 -6.59 -26.60 1.24
CA LYS A 403 -7.44 -25.51 0.81
C LYS A 403 -8.12 -25.02 2.08
N ILE A 404 -7.94 -23.74 2.40
CA ILE A 404 -8.76 -23.08 3.40
C ILE A 404 -10.20 -23.47 3.09
N ASP A 405 -10.83 -24.21 3.99
CA ASP A 405 -12.21 -24.65 3.79
C ASP A 405 -13.13 -23.44 3.95
N LEU A 406 -13.25 -22.68 2.86
CA LEU A 406 -14.17 -21.56 2.75
C LEU A 406 -15.62 -22.02 2.83
N GLU A 407 -15.89 -23.33 2.68
CA GLU A 407 -17.21 -23.94 2.72
C GLU A 407 -17.57 -24.53 4.09
N ARG A 408 -16.66 -24.45 5.07
CA ARG A 408 -16.88 -24.88 6.46
C ARG A 408 -18.16 -24.25 7.02
N GLY A 409 -18.94 -25.06 7.74
CA GLY A 409 -20.19 -24.65 8.37
C GLY A 409 -20.04 -23.41 9.25
N LEU A 410 -21.04 -22.52 9.19
CA LEU A 410 -21.07 -21.31 10.01
C LEU A 410 -21.47 -21.65 11.45
N PRO A 411 -20.85 -21.03 12.47
CA PRO A 411 -21.33 -21.14 13.84
C PRO A 411 -22.71 -20.48 13.98
N ASP A 412 -23.39 -20.85 15.06
CA ASP A 412 -24.63 -20.21 15.45
C ASP A 412 -24.44 -18.71 15.73
N LYS A 413 -25.53 -17.97 15.58
CA LYS A 413 -25.54 -16.52 15.80
C LYS A 413 -25.44 -16.24 17.29
N THR A 414 -24.65 -15.24 17.66
CA THR A 414 -24.29 -14.95 19.06
C THR A 414 -25.43 -14.42 19.92
N MET A 415 -26.55 -13.99 19.32
CA MET A 415 -27.68 -13.40 20.02
C MET A 415 -29.00 -14.06 19.63
N ALA A 416 -29.92 -14.13 20.60
CA ALA A 416 -31.29 -14.61 20.39
C ALA A 416 -32.03 -13.75 19.34
N ARG A 417 -32.93 -14.39 18.57
CA ARG A 417 -33.67 -13.77 17.46
C ARG A 417 -34.36 -12.42 17.81
N PRO A 418 -35.06 -12.25 18.95
CA PRO A 418 -35.71 -10.96 19.27
C PRO A 418 -34.70 -9.83 19.49
N LEU A 419 -33.63 -10.06 20.26
CA LEU A 419 -32.55 -9.10 20.52
C LEU A 419 -31.82 -8.69 19.23
N ARG A 420 -31.57 -9.64 18.31
CA ARG A 420 -31.02 -9.33 16.99
C ARG A 420 -31.96 -8.48 16.15
N GLY A 421 -33.25 -8.80 16.19
CA GLY A 421 -34.30 -8.05 15.49
C GLY A 421 -34.35 -6.60 15.96
N LEU A 422 -34.28 -6.38 17.28
CA LEU A 422 -34.21 -5.06 17.88
C LEU A 422 -32.96 -4.29 17.44
N ARG A 423 -31.77 -4.90 17.57
CA ARG A 423 -30.49 -4.30 17.16
C ARG A 423 -30.45 -3.94 15.68
N HIS A 424 -30.95 -4.81 14.81
CA HIS A 424 -30.92 -4.62 13.37
C HIS A 424 -32.10 -3.76 12.84
N ARG A 425 -33.14 -3.49 13.63
CA ARG A 425 -34.24 -2.59 13.22
C ARG A 425 -34.12 -1.20 13.82
N ILE A 426 -33.65 -1.08 15.05
CA ILE A 426 -33.64 0.19 15.80
C ILE A 426 -32.24 0.79 15.83
N PHE A 427 -31.20 -0.01 16.13
CA PHE A 427 -29.84 0.47 16.35
C PHE A 427 -28.94 0.48 15.08
N ILE A 428 -29.54 0.51 13.88
CA ILE A 428 -28.76 0.80 12.66
C ILE A 428 -28.31 2.25 12.71
N VAL A 429 -27.02 2.53 12.53
CA VAL A 429 -26.42 3.87 12.66
C VAL A 429 -27.21 4.97 11.94
N TYR A 430 -27.64 4.72 10.70
CA TYR A 430 -28.49 5.67 9.97
C TYR A 430 -29.76 6.04 10.77
N ARG A 431 -30.48 5.04 11.28
CA ARG A 431 -31.70 5.24 12.08
C ARG A 431 -31.38 5.85 13.44
N THR A 432 -30.26 5.44 14.06
CA THR A 432 -29.81 6.01 15.32
C THR A 432 -29.53 7.51 15.19
N LEU A 433 -28.78 7.92 14.15
CA LEU A 433 -28.48 9.32 13.88
C LEU A 433 -29.74 10.09 13.48
N PHE A 434 -30.63 9.48 12.70
CA PHE A 434 -31.92 10.07 12.36
C PHE A 434 -32.75 10.33 13.63
N SER A 435 -32.93 9.31 14.48
CA SER A 435 -33.67 9.43 15.73
C SER A 435 -33.01 10.40 16.71
N LEU A 436 -31.68 10.47 16.76
CA LEU A 436 -30.96 11.39 17.63
C LEU A 436 -31.27 12.85 17.28
N ILE A 437 -31.20 13.22 16.00
CA ILE A 437 -31.55 14.58 15.56
C ILE A 437 -33.04 14.86 15.82
N GLY A 438 -33.92 13.89 15.59
CA GLY A 438 -35.33 14.00 15.94
C GLY A 438 -35.56 14.24 17.44
N LEU A 439 -34.87 13.50 18.32
CA LEU A 439 -34.95 13.65 19.77
C LEU A 439 -34.40 15.00 20.25
N LEU A 440 -33.31 15.49 19.66
CA LEU A 440 -32.78 16.83 19.95
C LEU A 440 -33.79 17.93 19.58
N ASN A 441 -34.49 17.77 18.45
CA ASN A 441 -35.55 18.69 18.05
C ASN A 441 -36.79 18.58 18.95
N LEU A 442 -37.13 17.38 19.42
CA LEU A 442 -38.20 17.19 20.40
C LEU A 442 -37.85 17.84 21.74
N ALA A 443 -36.61 17.69 22.20
CA ALA A 443 -36.11 18.38 23.39
C ALA A 443 -36.15 19.91 23.20
N ALA A 444 -35.77 20.42 22.03
CA ALA A 444 -35.89 21.84 21.72
C ALA A 444 -37.36 22.32 21.77
N LEU A 445 -38.31 21.52 21.27
CA LEU A 445 -39.74 21.81 21.38
C LEU A 445 -40.20 21.85 22.84
N ILE A 446 -39.79 20.89 23.66
CA ILE A 446 -40.10 20.87 25.10
C ILE A 446 -39.54 22.13 25.78
N CYS A 447 -38.30 22.51 25.49
CA CYS A 447 -37.68 23.73 26.01
C CYS A 447 -38.42 25.00 25.57
N MET A 448 -38.84 25.08 24.30
CA MET A 448 -39.63 26.21 23.79
C MET A 448 -40.93 26.40 24.58
N ILE A 449 -41.63 25.29 24.87
CA ILE A 449 -42.90 25.31 25.60
C ILE A 449 -42.65 25.62 27.09
N ALA A 450 -41.70 24.93 27.72
CA ALA A 450 -41.43 25.04 29.15
C ALA A 450 -40.87 26.41 29.56
N LEU A 451 -40.02 27.01 28.71
CA LEU A 451 -39.36 28.30 28.97
C LEU A 451 -40.08 29.48 28.31
N GLN A 452 -41.21 29.25 27.63
CA GLN A 452 -41.98 30.28 26.92
C GLN A 452 -41.10 31.16 26.01
N LEU A 453 -40.20 30.52 25.26
CA LEU A 453 -39.25 31.22 24.41
C LEU A 453 -39.97 31.98 23.28
N LYS A 454 -39.40 33.13 22.90
CA LYS A 454 -39.92 33.98 21.81
C LYS A 454 -40.08 33.21 20.49
N SER A 455 -41.06 33.60 19.68
CA SER A 455 -41.35 32.96 18.39
C SER A 455 -40.20 33.04 17.38
N GLU A 456 -39.28 33.99 17.54
CA GLU A 456 -38.06 34.13 16.73
C GLU A 456 -37.22 32.84 16.72
N TRP A 457 -37.23 32.08 17.82
CA TRP A 457 -36.50 30.81 17.92
C TRP A 457 -37.01 29.75 16.93
N LEU A 458 -38.26 29.81 16.48
CA LEU A 458 -38.77 28.89 15.45
C LEU A 458 -38.02 29.06 14.12
N GLY A 459 -37.73 30.31 13.74
CA GLY A 459 -36.93 30.64 12.56
C GLY A 459 -35.49 30.18 12.70
N ILE A 460 -34.88 30.43 13.86
CA ILE A 460 -33.49 30.05 14.16
C ILE A 460 -33.34 28.52 14.14
N ILE A 461 -34.22 27.76 14.80
CA ILE A 461 -34.18 26.29 14.83
C ILE A 461 -34.37 25.70 13.42
N THR A 462 -35.26 26.30 12.61
CA THR A 462 -35.43 25.94 11.19
C THR A 462 -34.11 26.11 10.44
N ALA A 463 -33.45 27.27 10.58
CA ALA A 463 -32.19 27.59 9.92
C ALA A 463 -31.04 26.67 10.38
N ILE A 464 -30.95 26.35 11.68
CA ILE A 464 -29.94 25.41 12.22
C ILE A 464 -30.09 24.04 11.56
N ASN A 465 -31.30 23.49 11.51
CA ASN A 465 -31.55 22.19 10.89
C ASN A 465 -31.26 22.22 9.38
N LEU A 466 -31.61 23.30 8.68
CA LEU A 466 -31.29 23.47 7.27
C LEU A 466 -29.78 23.48 7.02
N VAL A 467 -29.02 24.25 7.81
CA VAL A 467 -27.56 24.33 7.73
C VAL A 467 -26.93 22.96 7.98
N ILE A 468 -27.36 22.23 9.02
CA ILE A 468 -26.87 20.88 9.31
C ILE A 468 -27.16 19.93 8.14
N ALA A 469 -28.37 19.99 7.58
CA ALA A 469 -28.75 19.16 6.44
C ALA A 469 -27.85 19.39 5.22
N VAL A 470 -27.47 20.64 4.96
CA VAL A 470 -26.60 21.00 3.82
C VAL A 470 -25.12 20.68 4.10
N LEU A 471 -24.60 21.09 5.25
CA LEU A 471 -23.16 20.97 5.58
C LEU A 471 -22.68 19.53 5.62
N VAL A 472 -23.47 18.60 6.16
CA VAL A 472 -23.07 17.19 6.29
C VAL A 472 -22.89 16.49 4.93
N ARG A 473 -23.36 17.12 3.84
CA ARG A 473 -23.21 16.64 2.46
C ARG A 473 -22.14 17.40 1.66
N GLN A 474 -21.47 18.37 2.26
CA GLN A 474 -20.41 19.17 1.62
C GLN A 474 -19.07 18.43 1.67
N ASP A 475 -18.33 18.46 0.55
CA ASP A 475 -17.14 17.62 0.34
C ASP A 475 -15.99 17.90 1.31
N THR A 476 -15.73 19.16 1.65
CA THR A 476 -14.73 19.56 2.65
C THR A 476 -15.11 19.09 4.06
N VAL A 477 -16.38 19.22 4.44
CA VAL A 477 -16.90 18.74 5.73
C VAL A 477 -16.76 17.22 5.81
N ILE A 478 -17.12 16.51 4.74
CA ILE A 478 -16.92 15.06 4.65
C ILE A 478 -15.43 14.73 4.81
N ASN A 479 -14.54 15.43 4.12
CA ASN A 479 -13.10 15.22 4.23
C ASN A 479 -12.57 15.46 5.65
N ILE A 480 -13.00 16.52 6.32
CA ILE A 480 -12.64 16.82 7.71
C ILE A 480 -13.11 15.69 8.62
N LEU A 481 -14.37 15.28 8.52
CA LEU A 481 -14.93 14.21 9.33
C LEU A 481 -14.19 12.88 9.11
N TYR A 482 -13.97 12.47 7.86
CA TYR A 482 -13.18 11.27 7.58
C TYR A 482 -11.75 11.38 8.10
N THR A 483 -11.12 12.55 7.99
CA THR A 483 -9.76 12.78 8.50
C THR A 483 -9.72 12.64 10.02
N ILE A 484 -10.70 13.17 10.75
CA ILE A 484 -10.76 13.04 12.22
C ILE A 484 -11.03 11.58 12.61
N PHE A 485 -12.07 10.95 12.04
CA PHE A 485 -12.49 9.61 12.45
C PHE A 485 -11.58 8.49 11.93
N CYS A 486 -10.88 8.66 10.80
CA CYS A 486 -9.99 7.64 10.24
C CYS A 486 -8.51 7.81 10.63
N SER A 487 -8.15 8.90 11.33
CA SER A 487 -6.80 9.10 11.90
C SER A 487 -6.66 8.54 13.32
N VAL A 488 -7.65 7.82 13.82
CA VAL A 488 -7.60 7.17 15.15
C VAL A 488 -6.47 6.14 15.16
N PRO A 489 -5.48 6.26 16.07
CA PRO A 489 -4.32 5.37 16.08
C PRO A 489 -4.68 3.90 16.28
N LYS A 490 -3.94 3.00 15.61
CA LYS A 490 -4.15 1.54 15.67
C LYS A 490 -3.92 0.93 17.06
N HIS A 491 -3.21 1.63 17.96
CA HIS A 491 -3.00 1.19 19.34
C HIS A 491 -4.23 1.36 20.24
N LEU A 492 -5.22 2.18 19.86
CA LEU A 492 -6.44 2.34 20.63
C LEU A 492 -7.31 1.07 20.58
N PRO A 493 -8.11 0.81 21.63
CA PRO A 493 -8.99 -0.36 21.70
C PRO A 493 -9.83 -0.52 20.44
N LEU A 494 -9.89 -1.76 19.94
CA LEU A 494 -10.62 -2.10 18.71
C LEU A 494 -12.09 -1.65 18.76
N GLY A 495 -12.70 -1.58 19.95
CA GLY A 495 -14.05 -1.04 20.14
C GLY A 495 -14.23 0.41 19.67
N ILE A 496 -13.24 1.27 19.92
CA ILE A 496 -13.25 2.68 19.49
C ILE A 496 -13.10 2.73 17.97
N ARG A 497 -12.08 2.05 17.43
CA ARG A 497 -11.80 1.97 15.99
C ARG A 497 -13.00 1.46 15.20
N LYS A 498 -13.70 0.46 15.74
CA LYS A 498 -14.94 -0.10 15.16
C LYS A 498 -16.08 0.92 15.05
N ARG A 499 -16.20 1.83 16.03
CA ARG A 499 -17.22 2.89 16.03
C ARG A 499 -16.85 4.00 15.06
N CYS A 500 -15.59 4.42 15.03
CA CYS A 500 -15.09 5.43 14.10
C CYS A 500 -15.23 4.99 12.64
N ALA A 501 -15.05 3.69 12.35
CA ALA A 501 -15.27 3.13 11.02
C ALA A 501 -16.72 3.28 10.51
N LYS A 502 -17.71 3.61 11.37
CA LYS A 502 -19.11 3.82 10.96
C LYS A 502 -19.41 5.25 10.48
N ILE A 503 -18.38 6.07 10.26
CA ILE A 503 -18.48 7.48 9.82
C ILE A 503 -19.24 7.68 8.50
N TYR A 504 -19.28 6.68 7.63
CA TYR A 504 -19.96 6.77 6.33
C TYR A 504 -21.50 6.73 6.40
N HIS A 505 -22.10 6.59 7.60
CA HIS A 505 -23.56 6.54 7.81
C HIS A 505 -24.22 7.90 8.12
N LEU A 506 -23.54 9.02 7.86
CA LEU A 506 -24.04 10.38 8.14
C LEU A 506 -25.30 10.79 7.35
N GLY A 507 -25.73 10.01 6.35
CA GLY A 507 -26.98 10.26 5.63
C GLY A 507 -28.22 10.37 6.54
N GLY A 508 -28.21 9.72 7.71
CA GLY A 508 -29.30 9.85 8.69
C GLY A 508 -29.43 11.25 9.26
N VAL A 509 -28.29 11.96 9.45
CA VAL A 509 -28.25 13.35 9.91
C VAL A 509 -28.86 14.27 8.86
N HIS A 510 -28.44 14.13 7.59
CA HIS A 510 -28.99 14.91 6.47
C HIS A 510 -30.52 14.77 6.37
N SER A 511 -31.01 13.53 6.34
CA SER A 511 -32.44 13.27 6.20
C SER A 511 -33.24 13.78 7.39
N SER A 512 -32.79 13.54 8.63
CA SER A 512 -33.53 13.99 9.81
C SER A 512 -33.51 15.51 9.95
N ALA A 513 -32.36 16.15 9.73
CA ALA A 513 -32.26 17.59 9.80
C ALA A 513 -33.13 18.25 8.72
N GLY A 514 -33.18 17.70 7.51
CA GLY A 514 -34.09 18.16 6.46
C GLY A 514 -35.57 18.03 6.85
N VAL A 515 -35.99 16.87 7.39
CA VAL A 515 -37.38 16.66 7.86
C VAL A 515 -37.72 17.61 9.02
N CYS A 516 -36.83 17.77 9.99
CA CYS A 516 -37.02 18.68 11.12
C CYS A 516 -37.09 20.15 10.66
N ALA A 517 -36.23 20.58 9.73
CA ALA A 517 -36.30 21.93 9.15
C ALA A 517 -37.67 22.18 8.48
N THR A 518 -38.16 21.22 7.69
CA THR A 518 -39.48 21.31 7.07
C THR A 518 -40.60 21.38 8.11
N ALA A 519 -40.54 20.54 9.15
CA ALA A 519 -41.55 20.53 10.20
C ALA A 519 -41.60 21.85 10.97
N TRP A 520 -40.44 22.39 11.39
CA TRP A 520 -40.36 23.68 12.06
C TRP A 520 -40.83 24.83 11.19
N LEU A 521 -40.50 24.81 9.89
CA LEU A 521 -41.00 25.81 8.95
C LEU A 521 -42.53 25.75 8.85
N VAL A 522 -43.11 24.57 8.68
CA VAL A 522 -44.57 24.40 8.62
C VAL A 522 -45.24 24.89 9.90
N ILE A 523 -44.71 24.54 11.07
CA ILE A 523 -45.22 25.03 12.37
C ILE A 523 -45.15 26.56 12.43
N SER A 524 -44.01 27.15 12.03
CA SER A 524 -43.84 28.61 12.00
C SER A 524 -44.82 29.28 11.04
N THR A 525 -45.07 28.72 9.86
CA THR A 525 -45.97 29.27 8.84
C THR A 525 -47.43 29.16 9.27
N VAL A 526 -47.84 28.01 9.83
CA VAL A 526 -49.20 27.80 10.36
C VAL A 526 -49.47 28.77 11.51
N ARG A 527 -48.54 28.89 12.46
CA ARG A 527 -48.66 29.88 13.55
C ARG A 527 -48.79 31.30 13.01
N GLY A 528 -47.93 31.69 12.07
CA GLY A 528 -48.00 33.01 11.44
C GLY A 528 -49.34 33.27 10.75
N THR A 529 -49.91 32.26 10.09
CA THR A 529 -51.22 32.35 9.43
C THR A 529 -52.35 32.52 10.46
N ILE A 530 -52.33 31.75 11.56
CA ILE A 530 -53.31 31.84 12.66
C ILE A 530 -53.25 33.22 13.32
N CYS A 531 -52.04 33.74 13.58
CA CYS A 531 -51.87 35.07 14.17
C CYS A 531 -52.34 36.18 13.22
N ASN A 532 -52.05 36.08 11.91
CA ASN A 532 -52.55 37.01 10.91
C ASN A 532 -54.09 36.98 10.78
N ALA A 533 -54.74 35.87 11.12
CA ALA A 533 -56.19 35.74 11.14
C ALA A 533 -56.83 36.28 12.45
N GLY A 534 -56.06 36.90 13.35
CA GLY A 534 -56.56 37.57 14.55
C GLY A 534 -56.66 36.69 15.80
N PHE A 535 -56.20 35.45 15.75
CA PHE A 535 -56.29 34.51 16.88
C PHE A 535 -55.11 34.57 17.87
N CYS A 536 -54.14 35.46 17.65
CA CYS A 536 -53.01 35.68 18.55
C CYS A 536 -52.98 37.14 19.03
N GLU A 537 -53.20 37.39 20.32
CA GLU A 537 -53.07 38.73 20.89
C GLU A 537 -51.59 39.13 21.03
N GLY A 538 -51.26 40.38 20.70
CA GLY A 538 -49.95 40.99 20.98
C GLY A 538 -48.75 40.53 20.13
N HIS A 539 -48.98 39.82 19.03
CA HIS A 539 -47.91 39.33 18.14
C HIS A 539 -47.80 40.15 16.85
N ALA A 540 -46.56 40.38 16.37
CA ALA A 540 -46.33 41.07 15.11
C ALA A 540 -46.94 40.29 13.92
N ILE A 541 -47.80 40.97 13.16
CA ILE A 541 -48.47 40.43 11.97
C ILE A 541 -47.45 40.42 10.84
N GLY A 542 -47.16 39.24 10.29
CA GLY A 542 -46.26 39.12 9.15
C GLY A 542 -46.93 39.65 7.87
N SER A 543 -46.16 40.25 6.96
CA SER A 543 -46.69 40.73 5.69
C SER A 543 -47.29 39.60 4.85
N LEU A 544 -48.24 39.93 3.97
CA LEU A 544 -48.81 38.97 3.02
C LEU A 544 -47.73 38.31 2.16
N ALA A 545 -46.70 39.08 1.77
CA ALA A 545 -45.55 38.56 1.03
C ALA A 545 -44.79 37.47 1.81
N THR A 546 -44.51 37.69 3.10
CA THR A 546 -43.86 36.69 3.97
C THR A 546 -44.69 35.41 4.05
N GLN A 547 -46.02 35.51 4.18
CA GLN A 547 -46.91 34.34 4.25
C GLN A 547 -46.92 33.55 2.94
N VAL A 548 -47.08 34.24 1.80
CA VAL A 548 -47.13 33.60 0.47
C VAL A 548 -45.82 32.86 0.20
N VAL A 549 -44.67 33.53 0.38
CA VAL A 549 -43.35 32.91 0.19
C VAL A 549 -43.15 31.72 1.13
N SER A 550 -43.59 31.83 2.38
CA SER A 550 -43.46 30.75 3.36
C SER A 550 -44.29 29.52 2.99
N TRP A 551 -45.52 29.69 2.48
CA TRP A 551 -46.35 28.57 2.02
C TRP A 551 -45.81 27.89 0.75
N PHE A 552 -45.31 28.67 -0.21
CA PHE A 552 -44.59 28.11 -1.38
C PHE A 552 -43.39 27.27 -0.95
N LEU A 553 -42.60 27.79 -0.01
CA LEU A 553 -41.44 27.09 0.53
C LEU A 553 -41.84 25.81 1.30
N CYS A 554 -42.89 25.86 2.11
CA CYS A 554 -43.46 24.68 2.78
C CYS A 554 -43.89 23.61 1.77
N GLY A 555 -44.64 23.97 0.73
CA GLY A 555 -45.09 23.04 -0.31
C GLY A 555 -43.92 22.37 -1.03
N LEU A 556 -42.90 23.16 -1.37
CA LEU A 556 -41.70 22.67 -2.04
C LEU A 556 -40.90 21.69 -1.16
N LEU A 557 -40.65 22.05 0.10
CA LEU A 557 -39.90 21.19 1.04
C LEU A 557 -40.68 19.93 1.44
N CYS A 558 -42.00 20.02 1.64
CA CYS A 558 -42.84 18.85 1.86
C CYS A 558 -42.79 17.89 0.67
N SER A 559 -42.82 18.42 -0.55
CA SER A 559 -42.67 17.62 -1.78
C SER A 559 -41.28 16.97 -1.87
N MET A 560 -40.22 17.67 -1.47
CA MET A 560 -38.88 17.10 -1.37
C MET A 560 -38.81 15.96 -0.35
N VAL A 561 -39.45 16.11 0.81
CA VAL A 561 -39.53 15.04 1.84
C VAL A 561 -40.32 13.84 1.32
N ALA A 562 -41.45 14.07 0.66
CA ALA A 562 -42.28 13.01 0.09
C ALA A 562 -41.54 12.21 -0.98
N THR A 563 -40.88 12.89 -1.91
CA THR A 563 -40.08 12.25 -2.96
C THR A 563 -38.80 11.60 -2.44
N ALA A 564 -38.24 12.08 -1.33
CA ALA A 564 -37.11 11.45 -0.64
C ALA A 564 -37.49 10.16 0.12
N TRP A 565 -38.80 9.85 0.25
CA TRP A 565 -39.25 8.66 0.96
C TRP A 565 -38.66 7.38 0.35
N PRO A 566 -38.13 6.43 1.15
CA PRO A 566 -37.34 5.32 0.63
C PRO A 566 -38.02 4.48 -0.45
N SER A 567 -39.33 4.24 -0.34
CA SER A 567 -40.08 3.47 -1.35
C SER A 567 -40.15 4.22 -2.68
N PHE A 568 -40.47 5.52 -2.64
CA PHE A 568 -40.59 6.36 -3.83
C PHE A 568 -39.22 6.60 -4.47
N ARG A 569 -38.22 7.00 -3.68
CA ARG A 569 -36.86 7.25 -4.16
C ARG A 569 -36.25 6.04 -4.86
N LYS A 570 -36.51 4.82 -4.38
CA LYS A 570 -36.00 3.59 -5.01
C LYS A 570 -36.67 3.30 -6.36
N GLN A 571 -37.97 3.53 -6.46
CA GLN A 571 -38.73 3.28 -7.68
C GLN A 571 -38.47 4.35 -8.75
N TYR A 572 -38.34 5.60 -8.33
CA TYR A 572 -38.23 6.78 -9.20
C TYR A 572 -36.93 7.56 -8.96
N HIS A 573 -35.80 6.86 -8.89
CA HIS A 573 -34.49 7.44 -8.52
C HIS A 573 -34.08 8.64 -9.37
N ASN A 574 -34.15 8.51 -10.71
CA ASN A 574 -33.77 9.59 -11.63
C ASN A 574 -34.65 10.84 -11.49
N PHE A 575 -35.96 10.65 -11.26
CA PHE A 575 -36.88 11.75 -11.02
C PHE A 575 -36.57 12.42 -9.69
N PHE A 576 -36.40 11.63 -8.62
CA PHE A 576 -36.00 12.13 -7.31
C PHE A 576 -34.73 12.98 -7.39
N GLU A 577 -33.67 12.50 -8.06
CA GLU A 577 -32.43 13.28 -8.16
C GLU A 577 -32.62 14.63 -8.85
N ARG A 578 -33.33 14.64 -10.00
CA ARG A 578 -33.56 15.88 -10.76
C ARG A 578 -34.44 16.85 -9.97
N PHE A 579 -35.53 16.36 -9.41
CA PHE A 579 -36.45 17.18 -8.62
C PHE A 579 -35.77 17.73 -7.37
N HIS A 580 -35.03 16.90 -6.62
CA HIS A 580 -34.36 17.33 -5.39
C HIS A 580 -33.29 18.39 -5.65
N ARG A 581 -32.57 18.33 -6.78
CA ARG A 581 -31.62 19.37 -7.20
C ARG A 581 -32.34 20.68 -7.54
N PHE A 582 -33.35 20.62 -8.40
CA PHE A 582 -34.13 21.80 -8.80
C PHE A 582 -34.80 22.46 -7.59
N ALA A 583 -35.58 21.68 -6.84
CA ALA A 583 -36.30 22.14 -5.66
C ALA A 583 -35.35 22.65 -4.57
N GLY A 584 -34.14 22.09 -4.43
CA GLY A 584 -33.13 22.58 -3.50
C GLY A 584 -32.68 24.01 -3.81
N TRP A 585 -32.36 24.31 -5.08
CA TRP A 585 -31.98 25.67 -5.51
C TRP A 585 -33.13 26.66 -5.38
N THR A 586 -34.32 26.28 -5.83
CA THR A 586 -35.52 27.11 -5.68
C THR A 586 -35.82 27.38 -4.20
N SER A 587 -35.70 26.37 -3.34
CA SER A 587 -35.88 26.53 -1.89
C SER A 587 -34.87 27.51 -1.30
N LEU A 588 -33.59 27.44 -1.71
CA LEU A 588 -32.56 28.35 -1.21
C LEU A 588 -32.89 29.83 -1.53
N GLY A 589 -33.32 30.11 -2.76
CA GLY A 589 -33.76 31.46 -3.16
C GLY A 589 -34.98 31.94 -2.37
N LEU A 590 -35.96 31.05 -2.17
CA LEU A 590 -37.15 31.35 -1.37
C LEU A 590 -36.84 31.53 0.13
N PHE A 591 -35.87 30.79 0.68
CA PHE A 591 -35.37 31.00 2.03
C PHE A 591 -34.74 32.39 2.18
N TRP A 592 -33.98 32.86 1.20
CA TRP A 592 -33.42 34.22 1.19
C TRP A 592 -34.52 35.28 1.16
N ALA A 593 -35.47 35.16 0.23
CA ALA A 593 -36.60 36.07 0.14
C ALA A 593 -37.41 36.10 1.46
N ARG A 594 -37.75 34.92 2.00
CA ARG A 594 -38.46 34.79 3.27
C ARG A 594 -37.71 35.46 4.42
N THR A 595 -36.41 35.20 4.55
CA THR A 595 -35.61 35.69 5.68
C THR A 595 -35.54 37.21 5.66
N ILE A 596 -35.29 37.82 4.50
CA ILE A 596 -35.24 39.27 4.36
C ILE A 596 -36.62 39.91 4.61
N LEU A 597 -37.69 39.31 4.10
CA LEU A 597 -39.05 39.78 4.35
C LEU A 597 -39.41 39.68 5.84
N ALA A 598 -39.06 38.58 6.51
CA ALA A 598 -39.30 38.39 7.94
C ALA A 598 -38.51 39.40 8.81
N ILE A 599 -37.26 39.69 8.45
CA ILE A 599 -36.46 40.74 9.11
C ILE A 599 -37.10 42.10 8.88
N ASN A 600 -37.57 42.38 7.67
CA ASN A 600 -38.23 43.64 7.36
C ASN A 600 -39.56 43.81 8.12
N ASP A 601 -40.30 42.73 8.34
CA ASP A 601 -41.57 42.74 9.08
C ASP A 601 -41.36 42.90 10.60
N SER A 602 -40.22 42.44 11.13
CA SER A 602 -39.94 42.42 12.57
C SER A 602 -39.02 43.54 13.06
N ARG A 603 -38.32 44.25 12.17
CA ARG A 603 -37.41 45.35 12.55
C ARG A 603 -38.18 46.54 13.15
N PRO A 604 -37.60 47.24 14.13
CA PRO A 604 -38.12 48.53 14.56
C PRO A 604 -38.12 49.54 13.39
N GLN A 605 -39.16 50.37 13.28
CA GLN A 605 -39.33 51.32 12.17
C GLN A 605 -38.15 52.31 11.99
N HIS A 606 -37.42 52.60 13.06
CA HIS A 606 -36.26 53.50 13.06
C HIS A 606 -34.93 52.82 12.68
N GLN A 607 -34.92 51.50 12.47
CA GLN A 607 -33.71 50.74 12.18
C GLN A 607 -33.61 50.41 10.69
N GLU A 608 -32.45 50.67 10.10
CA GLU A 608 -32.16 50.27 8.72
C GLU A 608 -32.18 48.74 8.56
N LEU A 609 -32.70 48.27 7.42
CA LEU A 609 -32.86 46.85 7.11
C LEU A 609 -31.50 46.12 7.14
N GLY A 610 -30.43 46.75 6.63
CA GLY A 610 -29.10 46.16 6.62
C GLY A 610 -28.56 45.88 8.02
N ILE A 611 -28.72 46.83 8.95
CA ILE A 611 -28.29 46.66 10.36
C ILE A 611 -29.14 45.59 11.04
N ALA A 612 -30.45 45.53 10.77
CA ALA A 612 -31.31 44.48 11.29
C ALA A 612 -30.89 43.09 10.77
N ALA A 613 -30.57 42.97 9.48
CA ALA A 613 -30.14 41.72 8.88
C ALA A 613 -28.84 41.18 9.49
N VAL A 614 -27.82 42.03 9.66
CA VAL A 614 -26.54 41.64 10.27
C VAL A 614 -26.69 41.19 11.73
N LYS A 615 -27.67 41.72 12.46
CA LYS A 615 -27.95 41.33 13.85
C LYS A 615 -28.77 40.04 13.97
N THR A 616 -29.38 39.56 12.89
CA THR A 616 -30.29 38.40 12.95
C THR A 616 -29.51 37.09 12.69
N PRO A 617 -29.55 36.09 13.58
CA PRO A 617 -28.74 34.87 13.44
C PRO A 617 -29.09 34.00 12.23
N ASP A 618 -30.36 33.93 11.83
CA ASP A 618 -30.83 33.11 10.71
C ASP A 618 -30.27 33.59 9.36
N PHE A 619 -30.06 34.89 9.20
CA PHE A 619 -29.36 35.49 8.06
C PHE A 619 -27.97 34.87 7.88
N TRP A 620 -27.16 34.82 8.94
CA TRP A 620 -25.80 34.26 8.88
C TRP A 620 -25.80 32.74 8.70
N LEU A 621 -26.75 32.03 9.31
CA LEU A 621 -26.94 30.61 9.05
C LEU A 621 -27.25 30.35 7.56
N LEU A 622 -28.09 31.19 6.95
CA LEU A 622 -28.40 31.10 5.52
C LEU A 622 -27.21 31.46 4.62
N VAL A 623 -26.37 32.43 5.02
CA VAL A 623 -25.07 32.68 4.38
C VAL A 623 -24.21 31.42 4.40
N VAL A 624 -24.07 30.76 5.55
CA VAL A 624 -23.29 29.52 5.69
C VAL A 624 -23.84 28.40 4.79
N ALA A 625 -25.16 28.20 4.77
CA ALA A 625 -25.79 27.22 3.88
C ALA A 625 -25.54 27.54 2.40
N THR A 626 -25.64 28.81 2.02
CA THR A 626 -25.43 29.28 0.64
C THR A 626 -23.98 29.10 0.21
N LEU A 627 -23.02 29.52 1.04
CA LEU A 627 -21.59 29.32 0.78
C LEU A 627 -21.25 27.83 0.69
N SER A 628 -21.85 26.99 1.54
CA SER A 628 -21.67 25.53 1.47
C SER A 628 -22.10 24.98 0.11
N ILE A 629 -23.26 25.38 -0.41
CA ILE A 629 -23.77 24.91 -1.72
C ILE A 629 -22.92 25.50 -2.86
N ALA A 630 -22.64 26.81 -2.82
CA ALA A 630 -21.88 27.53 -3.84
C ALA A 630 -20.42 27.06 -3.93
N SER A 631 -19.79 26.72 -2.80
CA SER A 631 -18.40 26.26 -2.74
C SER A 631 -18.13 25.05 -3.64
N SER A 632 -19.15 24.21 -3.84
CA SER A 632 -19.05 23.02 -4.67
C SER A 632 -19.02 23.32 -6.18
N TRP A 633 -19.17 24.59 -6.58
CA TRP A 633 -19.09 25.10 -7.96
C TRP A 633 -17.82 25.92 -8.20
N PHE A 634 -17.23 26.52 -7.16
CA PHE A 634 -15.98 27.28 -7.29
C PHE A 634 -14.79 26.44 -7.78
N PHE A 635 -14.82 25.14 -7.54
CA PHE A 635 -13.79 24.18 -7.97
C PHE A 635 -14.23 23.29 -9.15
N LEU A 636 -15.29 23.68 -9.86
CA LEU A 636 -15.74 22.98 -11.04
C LEU A 636 -14.74 23.19 -12.18
N ARG A 637 -14.23 22.09 -12.75
CA ARG A 637 -13.24 22.14 -13.82
C ARG A 637 -13.56 21.13 -14.91
N LYS A 638 -13.30 21.51 -16.16
CA LYS A 638 -13.31 20.58 -17.30
C LYS A 638 -11.88 20.13 -17.53
N VAL A 639 -11.61 18.85 -17.35
CA VAL A 639 -10.25 18.29 -17.40
C VAL A 639 -10.09 17.36 -18.60
N PRO A 640 -8.91 17.33 -19.23
CA PRO A 640 -8.59 16.31 -20.23
C PRO A 640 -8.60 14.92 -19.58
N VAL A 641 -8.97 13.92 -20.37
CA VAL A 641 -9.04 12.53 -19.93
C VAL A 641 -8.39 11.64 -20.97
N LYS A 642 -7.43 10.82 -20.54
CA LYS A 642 -6.92 9.72 -21.35
C LYS A 642 -7.70 8.46 -20.99
N ALA A 643 -8.41 7.90 -21.95
CA ALA A 643 -9.23 6.71 -21.75
C ALA A 643 -8.53 5.46 -22.29
N GLU A 644 -8.61 4.39 -21.53
CA GLU A 644 -8.12 3.05 -21.87
C GLU A 644 -9.30 2.08 -21.78
N VAL A 645 -9.76 1.56 -22.92
CA VAL A 645 -10.88 0.63 -22.96
C VAL A 645 -10.36 -0.76 -22.61
N LEU A 646 -10.80 -1.32 -21.48
CA LEU A 646 -10.36 -2.62 -20.99
C LEU A 646 -11.21 -3.76 -21.59
N SER A 647 -12.51 -3.52 -21.78
CA SER A 647 -13.49 -4.46 -22.34
C SER A 647 -14.79 -3.74 -22.71
N ASP A 648 -15.77 -4.46 -23.28
CA ASP A 648 -17.14 -3.96 -23.48
C ASP A 648 -17.88 -3.63 -22.17
N HIS A 649 -17.30 -4.00 -21.02
CA HIS A 649 -17.87 -3.84 -19.70
C HIS A 649 -17.11 -2.83 -18.82
N ALA A 650 -15.89 -2.44 -19.17
CA ALA A 650 -15.09 -1.53 -18.36
C ALA A 650 -14.14 -0.62 -19.18
N VAL A 651 -14.05 0.64 -18.77
CA VAL A 651 -13.06 1.61 -19.27
C VAL A 651 -12.31 2.23 -18.09
N ARG A 652 -11.00 2.39 -18.21
CA ARG A 652 -10.16 3.10 -17.26
C ARG A 652 -9.92 4.53 -17.75
N LEU A 653 -10.14 5.51 -16.89
CA LEU A 653 -9.97 6.94 -17.19
C LEU A 653 -8.83 7.50 -16.36
N HIS A 654 -7.86 8.16 -17.00
CA HIS A 654 -6.70 8.76 -16.37
C HIS A 654 -6.81 10.29 -16.33
N PHE A 655 -6.38 10.86 -15.20
CA PHE A 655 -6.41 12.28 -14.86
C PHE A 655 -5.06 12.69 -14.27
N ASP A 656 -4.60 13.90 -14.56
CA ASP A 656 -3.27 14.42 -14.20
C ASP A 656 -3.31 15.76 -13.44
N TYR A 657 -4.50 16.33 -13.22
CA TYR A 657 -4.63 17.65 -12.59
C TYR A 657 -4.45 17.64 -11.05
N THR A 658 -4.45 16.47 -10.40
CA THR A 658 -4.26 16.33 -8.95
C THR A 658 -3.91 14.88 -8.57
N VAL A 659 -3.35 14.68 -7.38
CA VAL A 659 -3.14 13.34 -6.79
C VAL A 659 -4.00 13.20 -5.54
N PRO A 660 -5.08 12.41 -5.58
CA PRO A 660 -5.96 12.17 -4.44
C PRO A 660 -5.29 11.25 -3.41
N VAL A 661 -5.75 11.35 -2.16
CA VAL A 661 -5.37 10.40 -1.10
C VAL A 661 -6.04 9.05 -1.38
N ASN A 662 -5.37 7.96 -1.01
CA ASN A 662 -5.96 6.63 -1.15
C ASN A 662 -7.30 6.50 -0.41
N GLY A 663 -8.24 5.79 -1.02
CA GLY A 663 -9.62 5.68 -0.54
C GLY A 663 -10.48 6.92 -0.81
N SER A 664 -10.08 7.82 -1.70
CA SER A 664 -10.91 8.93 -2.17
C SER A 664 -11.76 8.57 -3.38
N PHE A 665 -12.72 9.43 -3.72
CA PHE A 665 -13.52 9.39 -4.93
C PHE A 665 -13.66 10.77 -5.55
N THR A 666 -13.94 10.78 -6.84
CA THR A 666 -14.19 11.96 -7.65
C THR A 666 -15.58 11.87 -8.27
N ARG A 667 -16.24 13.02 -8.44
CA ARG A 667 -17.51 13.10 -9.18
C ARG A 667 -17.29 13.59 -10.61
N LEU A 668 -17.84 12.85 -11.55
CA LEU A 668 -17.76 13.10 -12.99
C LEU A 668 -19.12 13.53 -13.54
N SER A 669 -19.09 14.42 -14.54
CA SER A 669 -20.30 14.85 -15.25
C SER A 669 -20.00 15.21 -16.71
N ARG A 670 -20.95 14.95 -17.62
CA ARG A 670 -20.92 15.49 -18.98
C ARG A 670 -21.71 16.80 -19.06
N ARG A 671 -22.77 16.94 -18.27
CA ARG A 671 -23.64 18.11 -18.14
C ARG A 671 -23.79 18.45 -16.63
N PRO A 672 -22.92 19.32 -16.08
CA PRO A 672 -22.86 19.63 -14.64
C PRO A 672 -24.17 20.05 -13.97
N LEU A 673 -25.11 20.59 -14.76
CA LEU A 673 -26.42 21.04 -14.27
C LEU A 673 -27.44 19.90 -14.13
N ILE A 674 -27.20 18.73 -14.73
CA ILE A 674 -28.20 17.65 -14.86
C ILE A 674 -27.77 16.41 -14.06
N GLU A 675 -26.53 15.93 -14.25
CA GLU A 675 -26.09 14.65 -13.69
C GLU A 675 -24.69 14.71 -13.06
N TRP A 676 -24.46 13.85 -12.08
CA TRP A 676 -23.16 13.67 -11.41
C TRP A 676 -23.02 12.22 -11.00
N HIS A 677 -21.86 11.62 -11.26
CA HIS A 677 -21.58 10.22 -10.95
C HIS A 677 -20.28 10.09 -10.16
N SER A 678 -20.32 9.38 -9.05
CA SER A 678 -19.19 9.22 -8.11
C SER A 678 -18.37 7.96 -8.44
N PHE A 679 -17.04 8.11 -8.59
CA PHE A 679 -16.12 7.01 -8.87
C PHE A 679 -14.89 7.09 -7.97
N ALA A 680 -14.49 5.95 -7.40
CA ALA A 680 -13.31 5.88 -6.56
C ALA A 680 -12.03 6.09 -7.38
N THR A 681 -11.07 6.78 -6.79
CA THR A 681 -9.79 7.10 -7.42
C THR A 681 -8.74 6.06 -7.06
N ILE A 682 -7.89 5.73 -8.04
CA ILE A 682 -6.67 4.93 -7.91
C ILE A 682 -5.51 5.93 -8.02
N PRO A 683 -4.91 6.36 -6.90
CA PRO A 683 -3.85 7.37 -6.93
C PRO A 683 -2.63 6.86 -7.70
N ASN A 684 -2.03 7.73 -8.51
CA ASN A 684 -0.77 7.49 -9.20
C ASN A 684 0.22 8.62 -8.86
N PRO A 685 0.88 8.56 -7.68
CA PRO A 685 1.71 9.66 -7.18
C PRO A 685 3.04 9.83 -7.93
N GLN A 686 3.50 8.79 -8.64
CA GLN A 686 4.72 8.78 -9.44
C GLN A 686 4.38 8.86 -10.94
N ALA A 687 5.17 9.61 -11.69
CA ALA A 687 5.06 9.63 -13.14
C ALA A 687 5.73 8.37 -13.69
N ASN A 688 4.92 7.38 -14.06
CA ASN A 688 5.38 6.16 -14.73
C ASN A 688 4.99 6.25 -16.21
N GLN A 689 4.50 5.18 -16.84
CA GLN A 689 3.90 5.19 -18.19
C GLN A 689 2.77 6.23 -18.37
N HIS A 690 2.26 6.80 -17.27
CA HIS A 690 1.26 7.86 -17.21
C HIS A 690 1.74 8.99 -16.29
N ALA A 691 1.34 10.22 -16.62
CA ALA A 691 1.61 11.40 -15.80
C ALA A 691 1.12 11.23 -14.36
N LYS A 692 1.74 11.97 -13.44
CA LYS A 692 1.35 12.01 -12.03
C LYS A 692 -0.11 12.44 -11.92
N GLY A 693 -0.91 11.69 -11.17
CA GLY A 693 -2.33 11.98 -11.02
C GLY A 693 -3.12 10.85 -10.39
N TYR A 694 -4.19 10.42 -11.05
CA TYR A 694 -4.96 9.23 -10.67
C TYR A 694 -5.69 8.62 -11.86
N SER A 695 -6.07 7.35 -11.73
CA SER A 695 -7.02 6.70 -12.63
C SER A 695 -8.29 6.28 -11.90
N LEU A 696 -9.33 5.92 -12.63
CA LEU A 696 -10.52 5.29 -12.09
C LEU A 696 -11.11 4.33 -13.13
N VAL A 697 -11.86 3.34 -12.66
CA VAL A 697 -12.52 2.36 -13.53
C VAL A 697 -14.02 2.63 -13.57
N VAL A 698 -14.54 2.86 -14.77
CA VAL A 698 -15.98 2.98 -15.04
C VAL A 698 -16.45 1.63 -15.58
N SER A 699 -17.29 0.94 -14.82
CA SER A 699 -17.90 -0.32 -15.25
C SER A 699 -19.36 -0.12 -15.67
N ASN A 700 -19.85 -0.99 -16.55
CA ASN A 700 -21.21 -0.92 -17.08
C ASN A 700 -22.24 -1.27 -16.00
N ALA A 701 -22.90 -0.23 -15.48
CA ALA A 701 -23.94 -0.33 -14.44
C ALA A 701 -25.24 0.42 -14.83
N GLY A 702 -25.25 1.14 -15.95
CA GLY A 702 -26.38 1.92 -16.43
C GLY A 702 -26.04 2.74 -17.68
N ASP A 703 -27.02 3.47 -18.20
CA ASP A 703 -26.94 4.14 -19.50
C ASP A 703 -25.75 5.10 -19.62
N TRP A 704 -25.51 5.91 -18.57
CA TRP A 704 -24.38 6.85 -18.55
C TRP A 704 -23.04 6.12 -18.61
N THR A 705 -22.85 5.08 -17.78
CA THR A 705 -21.59 4.30 -17.75
C THR A 705 -21.37 3.52 -19.04
N ARG A 706 -22.44 2.97 -19.63
CA ARG A 706 -22.39 2.27 -20.93
C ARG A 706 -21.97 3.23 -22.03
N SER A 707 -22.55 4.43 -22.08
CA SER A 707 -22.17 5.48 -23.02
C SER A 707 -20.73 5.94 -22.81
N CYS A 708 -20.24 5.97 -21.56
CA CYS A 708 -18.85 6.29 -21.25
C CYS A 708 -17.85 5.22 -21.74
N ILE A 709 -18.24 3.94 -21.76
CA ILE A 709 -17.41 2.85 -22.26
C ILE A 709 -17.40 2.84 -23.79
N GLN A 710 -18.58 2.92 -24.42
CA GLN A 710 -18.71 2.88 -25.89
C GLN A 710 -18.13 4.12 -26.57
N ASN A 711 -18.24 5.29 -25.92
CA ASN A 711 -17.74 6.56 -26.43
C ASN A 711 -16.95 7.26 -25.31
N PRO A 712 -15.69 6.87 -25.08
CA PRO A 712 -14.87 7.45 -24.02
C PRO A 712 -14.66 8.96 -24.25
N PRO A 713 -14.88 9.80 -23.21
CA PRO A 713 -14.72 11.24 -23.36
C PRO A 713 -13.24 11.64 -23.40
N SER A 714 -12.90 12.59 -24.27
CA SER A 714 -11.56 13.24 -24.28
C SER A 714 -11.42 14.31 -23.19
N SER A 715 -12.53 14.81 -22.68
CA SER A 715 -12.58 15.72 -21.54
C SER A 715 -13.89 15.55 -20.77
N ILE A 716 -13.85 15.75 -19.45
CA ILE A 716 -15.03 15.58 -18.59
C ILE A 716 -15.05 16.63 -17.49
N TRP A 717 -16.23 16.98 -16.99
CA TRP A 717 -16.34 17.85 -15.83
C TRP A 717 -16.09 17.07 -14.55
N VAL A 718 -15.25 17.65 -13.69
CA VAL A 718 -14.95 17.14 -12.37
C VAL A 718 -15.34 18.18 -11.33
N ARG A 719 -16.02 17.72 -10.28
CA ARG A 719 -16.42 18.57 -9.15
C ARG A 719 -15.37 18.55 -8.04
N GLY A 720 -15.05 19.71 -7.50
CA GLY A 720 -14.50 19.83 -6.15
C GLY A 720 -13.06 19.34 -6.00
N VAL A 721 -12.73 19.05 -4.74
CA VAL A 721 -11.53 18.32 -4.30
C VAL A 721 -11.93 16.84 -4.16
N PRO A 722 -11.07 15.87 -4.54
CA PRO A 722 -11.33 14.46 -4.28
C PRO A 722 -11.79 14.23 -2.83
N THR A 723 -12.90 13.51 -2.68
CA THR A 723 -13.60 13.35 -1.39
C THR A 723 -13.30 11.99 -0.80
N CYS A 724 -13.14 11.89 0.52
CA CYS A 724 -12.88 10.63 1.21
C CYS A 724 -14.05 9.65 1.05
N GLY A 725 -13.73 8.45 0.58
CA GLY A 725 -14.67 7.33 0.44
C GLY A 725 -14.51 6.30 1.54
N VAL A 726 -15.38 5.28 1.49
CA VAL A 726 -15.47 4.25 2.54
C VAL A 726 -14.17 3.49 2.74
N MET A 727 -13.35 3.33 1.70
CA MET A 727 -12.06 2.62 1.84
C MET A 727 -11.05 3.32 2.73
N ARG A 728 -11.25 4.61 3.05
CA ARG A 728 -10.44 5.32 4.05
C ARG A 728 -10.51 4.63 5.42
N ILE A 729 -11.59 3.91 5.76
CA ILE A 729 -11.71 3.23 7.07
C ILE A 729 -10.72 2.07 7.22
N ALA A 730 -10.11 1.58 6.14
CA ALA A 730 -9.10 0.52 6.20
C ALA A 730 -7.89 0.92 7.05
N THR A 731 -7.59 2.22 7.15
CA THR A 731 -6.50 2.75 7.99
C THR A 731 -6.71 2.50 9.48
N LEU A 732 -7.95 2.26 9.90
CA LEU A 732 -8.31 1.99 11.29
C LEU A 732 -7.98 0.57 11.74
N PHE A 733 -7.61 -0.34 10.83
CA PHE A 733 -7.45 -1.75 11.14
C PHE A 733 -6.03 -2.25 10.89
N ASN A 734 -5.64 -3.28 11.63
CA ASN A 734 -4.35 -3.96 11.47
C ASN A 734 -4.41 -5.00 10.35
N ARG A 735 -5.54 -5.69 10.18
CA ARG A 735 -5.78 -6.70 9.14
C ARG A 735 -7.23 -6.66 8.73
N ILE A 736 -7.51 -6.72 7.43
CA ILE A 736 -8.88 -6.73 6.92
C ILE A 736 -9.10 -7.81 5.87
N VAL A 737 -10.35 -8.24 5.74
CA VAL A 737 -10.83 -8.94 4.54
C VAL A 737 -11.70 -7.98 3.74
N VAL A 738 -11.50 -7.96 2.44
CA VAL A 738 -12.32 -7.19 1.51
C VAL A 738 -13.13 -8.15 0.66
N VAL A 739 -14.42 -7.86 0.50
CA VAL A 739 -15.36 -8.65 -0.32
C VAL A 739 -15.94 -7.77 -1.41
N ALA A 740 -15.82 -8.21 -2.66
CA ALA A 740 -16.27 -7.48 -3.84
C ALA A 740 -17.18 -8.35 -4.70
N THR A 741 -18.20 -7.76 -5.33
CA THR A 741 -18.98 -8.43 -6.38
C THR A 741 -19.04 -7.61 -7.66
N GLY A 742 -18.76 -8.23 -8.81
CA GLY A 742 -18.77 -7.56 -10.11
C GLY A 742 -17.92 -6.29 -10.10
N SER A 743 -18.51 -5.18 -10.54
CA SER A 743 -17.89 -3.85 -10.57
C SER A 743 -17.52 -3.28 -9.20
N GLY A 744 -17.94 -3.91 -8.10
CA GLY A 744 -17.52 -3.55 -6.74
C GLY A 744 -16.02 -3.65 -6.50
N ILE A 745 -15.26 -4.25 -7.41
CA ILE A 745 -13.79 -4.26 -7.39
C ILE A 745 -13.19 -2.87 -7.63
N GLY A 746 -13.81 -2.04 -8.48
CA GLY A 746 -13.28 -0.73 -8.88
C GLY A 746 -12.95 0.15 -7.68
N PRO A 747 -13.88 0.34 -6.73
CA PRO A 747 -13.64 1.12 -5.52
C PRO A 747 -12.55 0.61 -4.57
N LEU A 748 -12.10 -0.64 -4.76
CA LEU A 748 -11.08 -1.27 -3.92
C LEU A 748 -9.69 -1.17 -4.52
N LEU A 749 -9.57 -0.92 -5.84
CA LEU A 749 -8.31 -0.97 -6.57
C LEU A 749 -7.24 -0.04 -5.98
N GLY A 750 -7.60 1.18 -5.57
CA GLY A 750 -6.65 2.10 -4.92
C GLY A 750 -6.04 1.50 -3.64
N HIS A 751 -6.82 0.79 -2.83
CA HIS A 751 -6.34 0.09 -1.65
C HIS A 751 -5.64 -1.24 -1.99
N ILE A 752 -6.09 -1.97 -3.00
CA ILE A 752 -5.46 -3.24 -3.41
C ILE A 752 -4.03 -2.97 -3.92
N VAL A 753 -3.85 -1.96 -4.77
CA VAL A 753 -2.53 -1.57 -5.31
C VAL A 753 -1.64 -0.97 -4.22
N HIS A 754 -2.21 -0.15 -3.33
CA HIS A 754 -1.49 0.49 -2.23
C HIS A 754 -2.15 0.17 -0.89
N GLN A 755 -1.86 -1.01 -0.35
CA GLN A 755 -2.49 -1.51 0.86
C GLN A 755 -2.12 -0.69 2.10
N SER A 756 -3.13 -0.15 2.79
CA SER A 756 -2.93 0.55 4.08
C SER A 756 -2.75 -0.40 5.27
N CYS A 757 -3.06 -1.69 5.08
CA CYS A 757 -2.85 -2.78 6.02
C CYS A 757 -2.91 -4.14 5.28
N PRO A 758 -2.33 -5.21 5.85
CA PRO A 758 -2.49 -6.57 5.33
C PRO A 758 -3.95 -6.89 5.00
N THR A 759 -4.19 -7.32 3.76
CA THR A 759 -5.53 -7.49 3.20
C THR A 759 -5.67 -8.84 2.50
N GLN A 760 -6.80 -9.51 2.73
CA GLN A 760 -7.25 -10.66 1.93
C GLN A 760 -8.50 -10.30 1.13
N LEU A 761 -8.69 -10.91 -0.03
CA LEU A 761 -9.75 -10.54 -0.98
C LEU A 761 -10.63 -11.72 -1.35
N ILE A 762 -11.95 -11.50 -1.36
CA ILE A 762 -12.92 -12.32 -2.09
C ILE A 762 -13.54 -11.46 -3.17
N TRP A 763 -13.33 -11.80 -4.44
CA TRP A 763 -13.97 -11.11 -5.56
C TRP A 763 -14.80 -12.08 -6.37
N SER A 764 -16.12 -11.88 -6.37
CA SER A 764 -17.05 -12.73 -7.11
C SER A 764 -17.61 -12.00 -8.33
N THR A 765 -17.39 -12.54 -9.52
CA THR A 765 -17.94 -11.97 -10.77
C THR A 765 -18.17 -13.06 -11.81
N SER A 766 -18.99 -12.78 -12.83
CA SER A 766 -19.11 -13.65 -14.00
C SER A 766 -17.94 -13.36 -14.94
N ARG A 767 -17.21 -14.38 -15.38
CA ARG A 767 -16.15 -14.26 -16.42
C ARG A 767 -15.19 -13.08 -16.14
N PRO A 768 -14.37 -13.14 -15.07
CA PRO A 768 -13.57 -12.01 -14.59
C PRO A 768 -12.65 -11.39 -15.65
N GLU A 769 -11.89 -12.22 -16.36
CA GLU A 769 -10.94 -11.75 -17.39
C GLU A 769 -11.63 -11.15 -18.60
N GLU A 770 -12.75 -11.74 -19.06
CA GLU A 770 -13.54 -11.17 -20.18
C GLU A 770 -14.19 -9.84 -19.79
N SER A 771 -14.65 -9.73 -18.54
CA SER A 771 -15.41 -8.55 -18.08
C SER A 771 -14.51 -7.38 -17.69
N PHE A 772 -13.31 -7.64 -17.14
CA PHE A 772 -12.45 -6.58 -16.58
C PHE A 772 -11.06 -6.53 -17.21
N GLY A 773 -10.73 -7.44 -18.14
CA GLY A 773 -9.42 -7.56 -18.76
C GLY A 773 -8.45 -8.41 -17.93
N LYS A 774 -7.53 -9.09 -18.63
CA LYS A 774 -6.47 -9.90 -17.99
C LYS A 774 -5.54 -9.06 -17.12
N GLU A 775 -5.26 -7.83 -17.53
CA GLU A 775 -4.36 -6.93 -16.81
C GLU A 775 -4.89 -6.58 -15.41
N LEU A 776 -6.17 -6.24 -15.28
CA LEU A 776 -6.76 -5.90 -13.97
C LEU A 776 -6.82 -7.13 -13.07
N VAL A 777 -7.18 -8.30 -13.61
CA VAL A 777 -7.18 -9.56 -12.86
C VAL A 777 -5.77 -9.93 -12.41
N GLY A 778 -4.76 -9.73 -13.27
CA GLY A 778 -3.34 -9.88 -12.96
C GLY A 778 -2.91 -8.96 -11.83
N GLN A 779 -3.19 -7.66 -11.93
CA GLN A 779 -2.90 -6.67 -10.88
C GLN A 779 -3.48 -7.06 -9.52
N VAL A 780 -4.68 -7.63 -9.50
CA VAL A 780 -5.31 -8.12 -8.26
C VAL A 780 -4.56 -9.33 -7.68
N ARG A 781 -4.15 -10.29 -8.53
CA ARG A 781 -3.38 -11.48 -8.10
C ARG A 781 -1.96 -11.11 -7.67
N ASP A 782 -1.32 -10.17 -8.36
CA ASP A 782 0.02 -9.70 -8.02
C ASP A 782 0.03 -8.97 -6.68
N ALA A 783 -1.01 -8.16 -6.41
CA ALA A 783 -1.15 -7.44 -5.15
C ALA A 783 -1.59 -8.34 -3.98
N ILE A 784 -2.41 -9.36 -4.25
CA ILE A 784 -2.93 -10.31 -3.24
C ILE A 784 -2.86 -11.72 -3.85
N PRO A 785 -1.74 -12.46 -3.67
CA PRO A 785 -1.53 -13.77 -4.30
C PRO A 785 -2.61 -14.80 -3.96
N ASP A 786 -3.11 -14.78 -2.73
CA ASP A 786 -4.17 -15.67 -2.24
C ASP A 786 -5.60 -15.14 -2.48
N ALA A 787 -5.76 -14.12 -3.34
CA ALA A 787 -7.07 -13.56 -3.64
C ALA A 787 -8.04 -14.63 -4.18
N VAL A 788 -9.21 -14.72 -3.54
CA VAL A 788 -10.28 -15.63 -3.95
C VAL A 788 -11.08 -14.98 -5.07
N ILE A 789 -10.68 -15.21 -6.32
CA ILE A 789 -11.41 -14.77 -7.51
C ILE A 789 -12.41 -15.85 -7.93
N TRP A 790 -13.68 -15.64 -7.59
CA TRP A 790 -14.77 -16.60 -7.80
C TRP A 790 -15.52 -16.32 -9.10
N ASN A 791 -15.44 -17.25 -10.06
CA ASN A 791 -16.14 -17.14 -11.33
C ASN A 791 -17.54 -17.73 -11.24
N THR A 792 -18.55 -16.87 -11.11
CA THR A 792 -19.95 -17.31 -10.91
C THR A 792 -20.54 -18.11 -12.07
N LYS A 793 -19.97 -18.01 -13.28
CA LYS A 793 -20.44 -18.75 -14.45
C LYS A 793 -20.02 -20.21 -14.41
N THR A 794 -18.82 -20.50 -13.92
CA THR A 794 -18.25 -21.86 -13.86
C THR A 794 -18.42 -22.51 -12.48
N GLN A 795 -18.40 -21.72 -11.40
CA GLN A 795 -18.43 -22.20 -10.02
C GLN A 795 -19.78 -21.99 -9.31
N GLY A 796 -20.77 -21.38 -9.98
CA GLY A 796 -22.07 -21.05 -9.38
C GLY A 796 -22.01 -19.88 -8.40
N ARG A 797 -23.09 -19.64 -7.65
CA ARG A 797 -23.18 -18.49 -6.74
C ARG A 797 -22.53 -18.80 -5.38
N PRO A 798 -21.55 -18.00 -4.91
CA PRO A 798 -20.88 -18.25 -3.65
C PRO A 798 -21.74 -17.86 -2.44
N ASP A 799 -21.53 -18.57 -1.31
CA ASP A 799 -22.01 -18.12 0.00
C ASP A 799 -21.00 -17.14 0.61
N LEU A 800 -21.10 -15.87 0.20
CA LEU A 800 -20.21 -14.80 0.65
C LEU A 800 -20.23 -14.57 2.18
N VAL A 801 -21.30 -14.99 2.88
CA VAL A 801 -21.33 -14.93 4.35
C VAL A 801 -20.36 -15.95 4.93
N ARG A 802 -20.44 -17.17 4.41
CA ARG A 802 -19.61 -18.30 4.84
C ARG A 802 -18.15 -18.08 4.49
N MET A 803 -17.88 -17.78 3.22
CA MET A 803 -16.52 -17.49 2.76
C MET A 803 -15.92 -16.30 3.50
N GLY A 804 -16.68 -15.20 3.65
CA GLY A 804 -16.22 -14.02 4.37
C GLY A 804 -15.94 -14.30 5.84
N TYR A 805 -16.74 -15.13 6.51
CA TYR A 805 -16.52 -15.52 7.89
C TYR A 805 -15.26 -16.39 8.04
N ASN A 806 -15.16 -17.46 7.25
CA ASN A 806 -14.05 -18.40 7.32
C ASN A 806 -12.73 -17.72 6.98
N LEU A 807 -12.71 -16.87 5.95
CA LEU A 807 -11.52 -16.09 5.58
C LEU A 807 -11.18 -15.04 6.63
N ALA A 808 -12.16 -14.36 7.22
CA ALA A 808 -11.89 -13.40 8.30
C ALA A 808 -11.31 -14.09 9.55
N LYS A 809 -11.73 -15.32 9.84
CA LYS A 809 -11.20 -16.10 10.97
C LYS A 809 -9.82 -16.67 10.69
N SER A 810 -9.59 -17.27 9.52
CA SER A 810 -8.28 -17.80 9.16
C SER A 810 -7.23 -16.69 9.01
N PHE A 811 -7.63 -15.54 8.50
CA PHE A 811 -6.76 -14.38 8.34
C PHE A 811 -6.69 -13.49 9.59
N ASP A 812 -7.33 -13.85 10.70
CA ASP A 812 -7.39 -13.03 11.93
C ASP A 812 -7.70 -11.55 11.65
N ALA A 813 -8.73 -11.33 10.83
CA ALA A 813 -9.12 -10.01 10.38
C ALA A 813 -9.92 -9.27 11.45
N GLU A 814 -9.54 -8.03 11.72
CA GLU A 814 -10.25 -7.17 12.66
C GLU A 814 -11.59 -6.65 12.08
N ALA A 815 -11.71 -6.61 10.76
CA ALA A 815 -12.89 -6.14 10.04
C ALA A 815 -13.01 -6.76 8.65
N VAL A 816 -14.26 -6.82 8.16
CA VAL A 816 -14.59 -7.17 6.78
C VAL A 816 -15.21 -5.96 6.09
N ILE A 817 -14.66 -5.52 4.97
CA ILE A 817 -15.22 -4.43 4.16
C ILE A 817 -15.86 -5.06 2.92
N ILE A 818 -17.14 -4.78 2.66
CA ILE A 818 -17.85 -5.33 1.50
C ILE A 818 -18.38 -4.23 0.56
N ILE A 819 -18.12 -4.41 -0.73
CA ILE A 819 -18.65 -3.60 -1.82
C ILE A 819 -19.38 -4.51 -2.81
N ALA A 820 -20.71 -4.50 -2.69
CA ALA A 820 -21.63 -5.28 -3.51
C ALA A 820 -22.96 -4.54 -3.67
N ASN A 821 -23.88 -5.12 -4.44
CA ASN A 821 -25.24 -4.57 -4.52
C ASN A 821 -25.94 -4.54 -3.14
N GLU A 822 -26.95 -3.69 -2.98
CA GLU A 822 -27.62 -3.45 -1.68
C GLU A 822 -28.06 -4.76 -0.99
N LYS A 823 -28.63 -5.70 -1.76
CA LYS A 823 -29.17 -6.96 -1.22
C LYS A 823 -28.06 -7.85 -0.67
N ILE A 824 -26.96 -8.01 -1.39
CA ILE A 824 -25.80 -8.82 -0.99
C ILE A 824 -25.08 -8.15 0.18
N THR A 825 -24.82 -6.85 0.09
CA THR A 825 -24.16 -6.07 1.15
C THR A 825 -24.91 -6.21 2.47
N LYS A 826 -26.24 -6.04 2.49
CA LYS A 826 -27.05 -6.24 3.70
C LYS A 826 -26.98 -7.67 4.22
N LYS A 827 -27.05 -8.67 3.34
CA LYS A 827 -26.99 -10.10 3.72
C LYS A 827 -25.67 -10.43 4.39
N VAL A 828 -24.55 -10.00 3.80
CA VAL A 828 -23.19 -10.30 4.31
C VAL A 828 -22.90 -9.55 5.59
N VAL A 829 -23.15 -8.22 5.64
CA VAL A 829 -22.94 -7.43 6.85
C VAL A 829 -23.75 -8.00 8.02
N TYR A 830 -25.03 -8.29 7.83
CA TYR A 830 -25.86 -8.93 8.85
C TYR A 830 -25.34 -10.31 9.25
N GLY A 831 -24.97 -11.14 8.27
CA GLY A 831 -24.48 -12.49 8.49
C GLY A 831 -23.18 -12.55 9.31
N LEU A 832 -22.29 -11.59 9.11
CA LEU A 832 -21.01 -11.46 9.80
C LEU A 832 -21.15 -10.78 11.17
N GLU A 833 -21.86 -9.63 11.26
CA GLU A 833 -22.03 -8.92 12.53
C GLU A 833 -22.77 -9.77 13.57
N THR A 834 -23.75 -10.59 13.14
CA THR A 834 -24.47 -11.52 14.03
C THR A 834 -23.64 -12.71 14.49
N ARG A 835 -22.41 -12.86 13.98
CA ARG A 835 -21.42 -13.88 14.35
C ARG A 835 -20.15 -13.27 14.94
N GLY A 836 -20.23 -12.01 15.38
CA GLY A 836 -19.12 -11.32 16.04
C GLY A 836 -18.01 -10.85 15.11
N VAL A 837 -18.17 -10.97 13.79
CA VAL A 837 -17.22 -10.43 12.81
C VAL A 837 -17.67 -9.01 12.42
N PRO A 838 -16.86 -7.98 12.70
CA PRO A 838 -17.17 -6.59 12.35
C PRO A 838 -17.21 -6.45 10.83
N ALA A 839 -18.32 -5.99 10.27
CA ALA A 839 -18.49 -5.87 8.84
C ALA A 839 -19.02 -4.49 8.45
N TYR A 840 -18.45 -3.93 7.38
CA TYR A 840 -18.72 -2.59 6.89
C TYR A 840 -19.11 -2.67 5.42
N GLY A 841 -20.35 -2.29 5.12
CA GLY A 841 -20.87 -2.28 3.76
C GLY A 841 -20.97 -0.88 3.21
N ALA A 842 -20.29 -0.62 2.09
CA ALA A 842 -20.57 0.56 1.28
C ALA A 842 -21.64 0.20 0.25
N ILE A 843 -22.78 0.87 0.31
CA ILE A 843 -23.69 0.94 -0.84
C ILE A 843 -23.26 2.21 -1.55
N TRP A 844 -22.51 2.08 -2.65
CA TRP A 844 -22.33 3.19 -3.59
C TRP A 844 -23.65 3.39 -4.32
N ASP A 845 -24.59 4.03 -3.62
CA ASP A 845 -25.73 4.70 -4.24
C ASP A 845 -25.17 6.06 -4.69
N SER A 846 -25.23 6.32 -5.99
CA SER A 846 -24.52 7.39 -6.73
C SER A 846 -24.55 8.78 -6.09
#